data_AF-A0A5C8B3Q6-F1
#
_entry.id   AF-A0A5C8B3Q6-F1
#
_cell.length_a   1.000
_cell.length_b   1.000
_cell.length_c   1.000
_cell.angle_alpha   90.00
_cell.angle_beta   90.00
_cell.angle_gamma   90.00
#
_symmetry.space_group_name_H-M   'P 1'
#
loop_
_entity.id
_entity.type
_entity.pdbx_description
1 polymer ?
#
loop_
_entity_poly.entity_id
_entity_poly.type
_entity_poly.pdbx_seq_one_letter_code
_entity_poly.pdbx_strand_id
1 'polypeptide(L)'
;MQRKSQRVLSLSLAIILAVCALKLAPGFFAPLDHTLNDWRTFLALDIGAALHPNKAREQRVVIVDIDEKSLAKEGPWPWSRAKVSGLVENLIDYYGAAGVTLDIVFPEVKDFDAQLEGQLQRSQVTGAVVYDFLGRGQAEVSKGLAPRTLTAIPDHAPRSLGLPVSTNHPGLMPKRLGHITPLFDSDGSIRHLPPFACHSQRPDECRPLLGISSFLSLLSEPSLEMTEGRGLFAPAWQVNVIEARETTLVKIPVNADGTIVVPYRHRQQDWLAISATDILQKKVKPEDLRGSLVLIGATALGMSDVVVTPVSSVASGLEPHAEVMVALLDNSFFFAPKYADVFVFILLLPLATLLYFALKRATSPMQRAVIVPVWMCASWLFLSACALLAYMSIDVLLPLNPMALFPLFTTLAIGSLELYLSTREKVGVSGLLAAYLPKQVADKLTERNHQEGKMDTSVDASRRQITVMFADVRGFTGLAEGHHPEIVARLMHRVFSEMAASVVSHGGTIDKFIGDAVMAFWNAPEDDPLHALHALASAQDMIRRMHQLAAYCDELGVPHVKIGIGIETGYALVGNFGSEHRRTYTALGETVVLASRIEGLTAQYNRAILIGEACAAALHGEGLEPLGEVQIRGRQRVLALYSPRHMPANRVDSDA
;
A
#
# COMPACT_ATOMS: atom_id res chain seq x y z
N MET A 1 -19.17 22.18 9.56
CA MET A 1 -18.91 21.79 8.15
C MET A 1 -17.43 21.48 7.87
N GLN A 2 -16.45 22.21 8.42
CA GLN A 2 -15.01 21.99 8.18
C GLN A 2 -14.51 20.54 8.42
N ARG A 3 -14.97 19.87 9.50
CA ARG A 3 -14.55 18.49 9.81
C ARG A 3 -15.00 17.43 8.78
N LYS A 4 -16.15 17.63 8.12
CA LYS A 4 -16.64 16.73 7.05
C LYS A 4 -15.83 16.90 5.76
N SER A 5 -15.50 18.15 5.42
CA SER A 5 -14.68 18.48 4.24
C SER A 5 -13.25 17.94 4.36
N GLN A 6 -12.62 18.06 5.54
CA GLN A 6 -11.27 17.54 5.75
C GLN A 6 -11.17 16.00 5.62
N ARG A 7 -12.19 15.26 6.08
CA ARG A 7 -12.20 13.79 5.99
C ARG A 7 -12.40 13.28 4.56
N VAL A 8 -13.18 13.98 3.75
CA VAL A 8 -13.35 13.65 2.32
C VAL A 8 -12.05 13.92 1.57
N LEU A 9 -11.40 15.05 1.83
CA LEU A 9 -10.13 15.41 1.18
C LEU A 9 -9.02 14.40 1.49
N SER A 10 -8.94 13.92 2.73
CA SER A 10 -7.95 12.90 3.12
C SER A 10 -8.21 11.52 2.51
N LEU A 11 -9.48 11.15 2.30
CA LEU A 11 -9.84 9.89 1.62
C LEU A 11 -9.46 9.94 0.15
N SER A 12 -9.70 11.07 -0.52
CA SER A 12 -9.26 11.30 -1.89
C SER A 12 -7.74 11.21 -2.01
N LEU A 13 -6.99 11.81 -1.07
CA LEU A 13 -5.54 11.75 -1.05
C LEU A 13 -5.00 10.31 -0.83
N ALA A 14 -5.63 9.53 0.06
CA ALA A 14 -5.29 8.13 0.29
C ALA A 14 -5.46 7.26 -0.97
N ILE A 15 -6.57 7.44 -1.69
CA ILE A 15 -6.83 6.74 -2.95
C ILE A 15 -5.78 7.15 -4.01
N ILE A 16 -5.46 8.45 -4.11
CA ILE A 16 -4.44 8.94 -5.04
C ILE A 16 -3.06 8.33 -4.74
N LEU A 17 -2.66 8.28 -3.46
CA LEU A 17 -1.38 7.69 -3.06
C LEU A 17 -1.31 6.19 -3.37
N ALA A 18 -2.40 5.44 -3.16
CA ALA A 18 -2.48 4.02 -3.53
C ALA A 18 -2.33 3.81 -5.04
N VAL A 19 -3.00 4.65 -5.85
CA VAL A 19 -2.88 4.64 -7.32
C VAL A 19 -1.45 4.97 -7.76
N CYS A 20 -0.82 5.98 -7.15
CA CYS A 20 0.57 6.34 -7.44
C CYS A 20 1.54 5.21 -7.09
N ALA A 21 1.38 4.55 -5.93
CA ALA A 21 2.23 3.43 -5.53
C ALA A 21 2.15 2.26 -6.53
N LEU A 22 0.95 1.97 -7.04
CA LEU A 22 0.73 0.94 -8.05
C LEU A 22 1.36 1.27 -9.40
N LYS A 23 1.37 2.56 -9.79
CA LYS A 23 1.92 3.01 -11.08
C LYS A 23 3.42 3.24 -11.06
N LEU A 24 4.04 3.49 -9.90
CA LEU A 24 5.46 3.81 -9.79
C LEU A 24 6.39 2.58 -9.80
N ALA A 25 5.87 1.35 -9.62
CA ALA A 25 6.68 0.13 -9.55
C ALA A 25 6.14 -1.05 -10.38
N PRO A 26 5.84 -0.88 -11.69
CA PRO A 26 5.29 -1.97 -12.52
C PRO A 26 6.24 -3.18 -12.61
N GLY A 27 7.55 -2.96 -12.65
CA GLY A 27 8.54 -4.04 -12.70
C GLY A 27 8.68 -4.85 -11.39
N PHE A 28 8.37 -4.26 -10.23
CA PHE A 28 8.50 -4.95 -8.94
C PHE A 28 7.44 -6.05 -8.78
N PHE A 29 6.24 -5.83 -9.32
CA PHE A 29 5.12 -6.77 -9.23
C PHE A 29 4.93 -7.63 -10.49
N ALA A 30 5.79 -7.50 -11.50
CA ALA A 30 5.68 -8.29 -12.74
C ALA A 30 5.66 -9.82 -12.50
N PRO A 31 6.50 -10.41 -11.62
CA PRO A 31 6.44 -11.86 -11.34
C PRO A 31 5.09 -12.30 -10.75
N LEU A 32 4.48 -11.46 -9.90
CA LEU A 32 3.16 -11.73 -9.34
C LEU A 32 2.08 -11.70 -10.42
N ASP A 33 2.15 -10.76 -11.37
CA ASP A 33 1.19 -10.66 -12.47
C ASP A 33 1.29 -11.87 -13.41
N HIS A 34 2.51 -12.30 -13.77
CA HIS A 34 2.72 -13.53 -14.54
C HIS A 34 2.10 -14.75 -13.84
N THR A 35 2.37 -14.90 -12.54
CA THR A 35 1.83 -16.01 -11.74
C THR A 35 0.29 -15.99 -11.70
N LEU A 36 -0.32 -14.82 -11.47
CA LEU A 36 -1.78 -14.68 -11.45
C LEU A 36 -2.42 -14.95 -12.82
N ASN A 37 -1.75 -14.54 -13.90
CA ASN A 37 -2.21 -14.80 -15.26
C ASN A 37 -2.16 -16.30 -15.61
N ASP A 38 -1.07 -16.99 -15.25
CA ASP A 38 -0.97 -18.44 -15.44
C ASP A 38 -2.05 -19.19 -14.66
N TRP A 39 -2.28 -18.81 -13.40
CA TRP A 39 -3.38 -19.36 -12.59
C TRP A 39 -4.74 -19.15 -13.24
N ARG A 40 -4.99 -17.96 -13.82
CA ARG A 40 -6.23 -17.69 -14.59
C ARG A 40 -6.33 -18.62 -15.80
N THR A 41 -5.24 -18.82 -16.54
CA THR A 41 -5.21 -19.72 -17.70
C THR A 41 -5.50 -21.17 -17.29
N PHE A 42 -4.87 -21.68 -16.23
CA PHE A 42 -5.15 -23.01 -15.70
C PHE A 42 -6.61 -23.17 -15.26
N LEU A 43 -7.13 -22.20 -14.50
CA LEU A 43 -8.51 -22.22 -14.02
C LEU A 43 -9.52 -22.18 -15.18
N ALA A 44 -9.24 -21.38 -16.21
CA ALA A 44 -10.04 -21.33 -17.43
C ALA A 44 -10.07 -22.69 -18.15
N LEU A 45 -8.93 -23.38 -18.25
CA LEU A 45 -8.86 -24.73 -18.83
C LEU A 45 -9.63 -25.76 -17.99
N ASP A 46 -9.50 -25.72 -16.65
CA ASP A 46 -10.24 -26.62 -15.75
C ASP A 46 -11.76 -26.43 -15.88
N ILE A 47 -12.22 -25.18 -15.90
CA ILE A 47 -13.64 -24.85 -16.09
C ILE A 47 -14.10 -25.31 -17.48
N GLY A 48 -13.31 -25.05 -18.53
CA GLY A 48 -13.62 -25.49 -19.88
C GLY A 48 -13.74 -27.02 -20.00
N ALA A 49 -12.81 -27.75 -19.39
CA ALA A 49 -12.84 -29.22 -19.35
C ALA A 49 -14.04 -29.75 -18.56
N ALA A 50 -14.40 -29.11 -17.45
CA ALA A 50 -15.59 -29.48 -16.66
C ALA A 50 -16.91 -29.23 -17.42
N LEU A 51 -16.98 -28.13 -18.19
CA LEU A 51 -18.14 -27.81 -19.02
C LEU A 51 -18.25 -28.71 -20.27
N HIS A 52 -17.12 -29.17 -20.80
CA HIS A 52 -17.03 -29.98 -22.01
C HIS A 52 -16.12 -31.21 -21.83
N PRO A 53 -16.53 -32.20 -21.00
CA PRO A 53 -15.67 -33.33 -20.63
C PRO A 53 -15.34 -34.29 -21.79
N ASN A 54 -16.15 -34.27 -22.86
CA ASN A 54 -15.95 -35.09 -24.06
C ASN A 54 -15.49 -34.24 -25.26
N LYS A 55 -14.81 -33.11 -25.02
CA LYS A 55 -14.24 -32.30 -26.09
C LYS A 55 -13.27 -33.17 -26.91
N ALA A 56 -13.51 -33.29 -28.21
CA ALA A 56 -12.59 -33.98 -29.11
C ALA A 56 -11.24 -33.26 -29.13
N ARG A 57 -10.17 -34.01 -29.40
CA ARG A 57 -8.85 -33.42 -29.64
C ARG A 57 -8.91 -32.43 -30.80
N GLU A 58 -8.05 -31.43 -30.79
CA GLU A 58 -7.89 -30.54 -31.93
C GLU A 58 -7.35 -31.34 -33.13
N GLN A 59 -8.06 -31.28 -34.25
CA GLN A 59 -7.78 -32.04 -35.48
C GLN A 59 -7.51 -31.14 -36.68
N ARG A 60 -7.86 -29.84 -36.59
CA ARG A 60 -7.60 -28.87 -37.67
C ARG A 60 -6.13 -28.51 -37.75
N VAL A 61 -5.44 -28.56 -36.61
CA VAL A 61 -4.00 -28.37 -36.48
C VAL A 61 -3.41 -29.64 -35.86
N VAL A 62 -2.55 -30.33 -36.60
CA VAL A 62 -1.98 -31.63 -36.20
C VAL A 62 -0.48 -31.53 -36.06
N ILE A 63 0.06 -32.09 -34.98
CA ILE A 63 1.49 -32.11 -34.71
C ILE A 63 2.05 -33.45 -35.20
N VAL A 64 2.99 -33.39 -36.13
CA VAL A 64 3.78 -34.54 -36.58
C VAL A 64 5.16 -34.46 -35.96
N ASP A 65 5.47 -35.45 -35.14
CA ASP A 65 6.56 -35.35 -34.20
C ASP A 65 7.70 -36.32 -34.54
N ILE A 66 8.93 -35.80 -34.57
CA ILE A 66 10.15 -36.60 -34.64
C ILE A 66 10.49 -37.02 -33.20
N ASP A 67 9.72 -37.98 -32.71
CA ASP A 67 9.77 -38.57 -31.37
C ASP A 67 10.76 -39.75 -31.28
N GLU A 68 10.95 -40.32 -30.08
CA GLU A 68 11.82 -41.47 -29.85
C GLU A 68 11.42 -42.68 -30.69
N LYS A 69 10.11 -42.87 -30.92
CA LYS A 69 9.60 -43.94 -31.78
C LYS A 69 10.07 -43.75 -33.23
N SER A 70 10.04 -42.51 -33.72
CA SER A 70 10.52 -42.17 -35.05
C SER A 70 12.03 -42.35 -35.16
N LEU A 71 12.81 -41.93 -34.17
CA LEU A 71 14.26 -42.12 -34.17
C LEU A 71 14.66 -43.60 -34.08
N ALA A 72 13.95 -44.39 -33.29
CA ALA A 72 14.21 -45.83 -33.16
C ALA A 72 13.93 -46.59 -34.47
N LYS A 73 12.92 -46.17 -35.23
CA LYS A 73 12.51 -46.85 -36.47
C LYS A 73 13.25 -46.35 -37.70
N GLU A 74 13.41 -45.04 -37.82
CA GLU A 74 13.94 -44.37 -39.02
C GLU A 74 15.44 -44.02 -38.90
N GLY A 75 16.02 -44.13 -37.71
CA GLY A 75 17.41 -43.78 -37.42
C GLY A 75 17.58 -42.38 -36.82
N PRO A 76 18.81 -42.03 -36.38
CA PRO A 76 19.06 -40.80 -35.66
C PRO A 76 18.86 -39.55 -36.53
N TRP A 77 18.47 -38.44 -35.88
CA TRP A 77 18.41 -37.12 -36.49
C TRP A 77 19.84 -36.54 -36.65
N PRO A 78 20.15 -35.76 -37.71
CA PRO A 78 19.29 -35.32 -38.81
C PRO A 78 19.04 -36.39 -39.87
N TRP A 79 17.80 -36.47 -40.34
CA TRP A 79 17.41 -37.38 -41.43
C TRP A 79 17.90 -36.90 -42.81
N SER A 80 17.97 -37.82 -43.78
CA SER A 80 18.30 -37.49 -45.16
C SER A 80 17.20 -36.64 -45.82
N ARG A 81 17.60 -35.77 -46.76
CA ARG A 81 16.68 -34.89 -47.50
C ARG A 81 15.61 -35.65 -48.26
N ALA A 82 15.97 -36.81 -48.83
CA ALA A 82 15.01 -37.71 -49.46
C ALA A 82 13.91 -38.18 -48.49
N LYS A 83 14.27 -38.47 -47.23
CA LYS A 83 13.30 -38.89 -46.21
C LYS A 83 12.37 -37.75 -45.80
N VAL A 84 12.92 -36.56 -45.56
CA VAL A 84 12.10 -35.37 -45.27
C VAL A 84 11.19 -35.04 -46.45
N SER A 85 11.70 -35.14 -47.68
CA SER A 85 10.88 -34.98 -48.89
C SER A 85 9.74 -35.99 -48.94
N GLY A 86 10.01 -37.27 -48.67
CA GLY A 86 8.97 -38.31 -48.64
C GLY A 86 7.94 -38.11 -47.53
N LEU A 87 8.36 -37.56 -46.38
CA LEU A 87 7.44 -37.18 -45.30
C LEU A 87 6.47 -36.08 -45.77
N VAL A 88 6.98 -35.00 -46.36
CA VAL A 88 6.16 -33.89 -46.88
C VAL A 88 5.27 -34.35 -48.03
N GLU A 89 5.80 -35.15 -48.94
CA GLU A 89 5.06 -35.74 -50.07
C GLU A 89 3.91 -36.61 -49.58
N ASN A 90 4.13 -37.50 -48.60
CA ASN A 90 3.06 -38.31 -48.02
C ASN A 90 1.97 -37.44 -47.37
N LEU A 91 2.34 -36.41 -46.62
CA LEU A 91 1.37 -35.53 -45.96
C LEU A 91 0.46 -34.81 -46.95
N ILE A 92 1.03 -34.33 -48.05
CA ILE A 92 0.26 -33.60 -49.06
C ILE A 92 -0.48 -34.56 -49.99
N ASP A 93 0.22 -35.49 -50.63
CA ASP A 93 -0.30 -36.26 -51.76
C ASP A 93 -1.11 -37.50 -51.32
N TYR A 94 -0.72 -38.15 -50.22
CA TYR A 94 -1.42 -39.33 -49.71
C TYR A 94 -2.48 -38.96 -48.66
N TYR A 95 -2.12 -38.10 -47.70
CA TYR A 95 -2.98 -37.71 -46.59
C TYR A 95 -3.90 -36.51 -46.91
N GLY A 96 -3.54 -35.68 -47.89
CA GLY A 96 -4.37 -34.53 -48.28
C GLY A 96 -4.34 -33.39 -47.26
N ALA A 97 -3.22 -33.17 -46.58
CA ALA A 97 -3.04 -32.03 -45.68
C ALA A 97 -3.24 -30.71 -46.45
N ALA A 98 -3.90 -29.74 -45.81
CA ALA A 98 -4.14 -28.42 -46.41
C ALA A 98 -2.85 -27.58 -46.44
N GLY A 99 -2.00 -27.73 -45.43
CA GLY A 99 -0.70 -27.07 -45.32
C GLY A 99 0.27 -27.88 -44.49
N VAL A 100 1.57 -27.78 -44.80
CA VAL A 100 2.66 -28.45 -44.07
C VAL A 100 3.68 -27.39 -43.65
N THR A 101 3.92 -27.31 -42.35
CA THR A 101 4.75 -26.30 -41.73
C THR A 101 5.94 -26.96 -41.06
N LEU A 102 7.14 -26.56 -41.46
CA LEU A 102 8.38 -27.13 -41.00
C LEU A 102 9.02 -26.22 -39.97
N ASP A 103 9.02 -26.63 -38.71
CA ASP A 103 9.83 -26.03 -37.66
C ASP A 103 11.27 -26.60 -37.69
N ILE A 104 11.85 -26.56 -38.89
CA ILE A 104 13.15 -27.17 -39.18
C ILE A 104 13.86 -26.28 -40.19
N VAL A 105 15.12 -25.99 -39.90
CA VAL A 105 16.01 -25.21 -40.76
C VAL A 105 17.07 -26.10 -41.42
N PHE A 106 17.38 -25.79 -42.67
CA PHE A 106 18.28 -26.55 -43.52
C PHE A 106 19.46 -25.68 -44.01
N PRO A 107 20.40 -25.30 -43.13
CA PRO A 107 21.45 -24.33 -43.46
C PRO A 107 22.58 -24.90 -44.35
N GLU A 108 22.71 -26.22 -44.42
CA GLU A 108 23.75 -26.92 -45.17
C GLU A 108 23.20 -27.54 -46.46
N VAL A 109 24.01 -27.46 -47.51
CA VAL A 109 23.79 -28.18 -48.78
C VAL A 109 24.05 -29.67 -48.56
N LYS A 110 23.12 -30.53 -48.98
CA LYS A 110 23.22 -32.00 -48.86
C LYS A 110 22.68 -32.71 -50.11
N ASP A 111 22.97 -34.01 -50.20
CA ASP A 111 22.40 -34.85 -51.25
C ASP A 111 20.87 -34.86 -51.17
N PHE A 112 20.22 -34.93 -52.34
CA PHE A 112 18.75 -34.91 -52.51
C PHE A 112 18.07 -33.57 -52.16
N ASP A 113 18.81 -32.46 -52.01
CA ASP A 113 18.22 -31.13 -51.84
C ASP A 113 17.25 -30.78 -52.98
N ALA A 114 17.56 -31.12 -54.23
CA ALA A 114 16.66 -30.87 -55.37
C ALA A 114 15.29 -31.55 -55.24
N GLN A 115 15.23 -32.74 -54.61
CA GLN A 115 13.98 -33.44 -54.38
C GLN A 115 13.15 -32.72 -53.31
N LEU A 116 13.80 -32.33 -52.21
CA LEU A 116 13.14 -31.59 -51.13
C LEU A 116 12.75 -30.18 -51.58
N GLU A 117 13.56 -29.50 -52.38
CA GLU A 117 13.26 -28.19 -52.97
C GLU A 117 11.95 -28.24 -53.76
N GLY A 118 11.74 -29.29 -54.57
CA GLY A 118 10.47 -29.51 -55.28
C GLY A 118 9.24 -29.53 -54.36
N GLN A 119 9.39 -30.05 -53.13
CA GLN A 119 8.33 -30.01 -52.11
C GLN A 119 8.22 -28.62 -51.47
N LEU A 120 9.34 -27.97 -51.12
CA LEU A 120 9.35 -26.65 -50.48
C LEU A 120 8.82 -25.51 -51.37
N GLN A 121 8.85 -25.68 -52.70
CA GLN A 121 8.26 -24.73 -53.65
C GLN A 121 6.72 -24.83 -53.74
N ARG A 122 6.10 -25.87 -53.18
CA ARG A 122 4.64 -25.98 -53.11
C ARG A 122 4.07 -24.87 -52.22
N SER A 123 2.96 -24.25 -52.63
CA SER A 123 2.35 -23.14 -51.89
C SER A 123 1.85 -23.52 -50.50
N GLN A 124 1.57 -24.81 -50.28
CA GLN A 124 1.13 -25.39 -49.01
C GLN A 124 2.26 -25.56 -47.99
N VAL A 125 3.53 -25.43 -48.41
CA VAL A 125 4.68 -25.66 -47.55
C VAL A 125 5.22 -24.34 -47.02
N THR A 126 5.39 -24.27 -45.69
CA THR A 126 6.01 -23.14 -44.99
C THR A 126 7.25 -23.62 -44.25
N GLY A 127 8.37 -22.90 -44.37
CA GLY A 127 9.58 -23.19 -43.59
C GLY A 127 9.89 -22.15 -42.53
N ALA A 128 10.85 -22.49 -41.67
CA ALA A 128 11.27 -21.68 -40.55
C ALA A 128 12.49 -20.79 -40.83
N VAL A 129 12.61 -19.73 -40.04
CA VAL A 129 13.82 -18.91 -39.89
C VAL A 129 14.01 -18.52 -38.44
N VAL A 130 15.26 -18.53 -37.97
CA VAL A 130 15.64 -18.15 -36.61
C VAL A 130 16.30 -16.78 -36.64
N TYR A 131 15.78 -15.88 -35.82
CA TYR A 131 16.33 -14.59 -35.48
C TYR A 131 17.00 -14.61 -34.11
N ASP A 132 17.96 -13.71 -33.94
CA ASP A 132 18.50 -13.31 -32.65
C ASP A 132 18.08 -11.87 -32.34
N PHE A 133 17.16 -11.73 -31.38
CA PHE A 133 16.69 -10.45 -30.87
C PHE A 133 17.61 -9.86 -29.78
N LEU A 134 18.50 -10.66 -29.20
CA LEU A 134 19.36 -10.27 -28.09
C LEU A 134 20.74 -9.77 -28.55
N GLY A 135 21.06 -9.92 -29.83
CA GLY A 135 22.35 -9.50 -30.40
C GLY A 135 23.54 -10.27 -29.84
N ARG A 136 23.32 -11.52 -29.41
CA ARG A 136 24.36 -12.42 -28.87
C ARG A 136 25.15 -13.13 -29.98
N GLY A 137 24.59 -13.22 -31.18
CA GLY A 137 25.20 -13.84 -32.35
C GLY A 137 26.13 -12.89 -33.12
N GLN A 138 27.31 -13.38 -33.50
CA GLN A 138 28.30 -12.62 -34.27
C GLN A 138 28.24 -12.85 -35.79
N ALA A 139 27.39 -13.75 -36.29
CA ALA A 139 27.38 -14.13 -37.71
C ALA A 139 26.02 -13.93 -38.36
N GLU A 140 25.98 -13.07 -39.38
CA GLU A 140 24.85 -12.89 -40.29
C GLU A 140 24.81 -14.10 -41.24
N VAL A 141 23.81 -14.99 -41.12
CA VAL A 141 23.62 -16.12 -42.07
C VAL A 141 22.79 -15.69 -43.30
N SER A 142 22.69 -14.37 -43.55
CA SER A 142 21.75 -13.72 -44.48
C SER A 142 22.00 -13.95 -45.99
N LYS A 143 22.83 -14.90 -46.39
CA LYS A 143 23.00 -15.22 -47.81
C LYS A 143 21.76 -15.99 -48.31
N GLY A 144 20.82 -15.28 -48.94
CA GLY A 144 19.74 -15.87 -49.74
C GLY A 144 18.30 -15.59 -49.30
N LEU A 145 18.10 -14.85 -48.20
CA LEU A 145 16.76 -14.39 -47.81
C LEU A 145 16.30 -13.31 -48.81
N ALA A 146 15.52 -13.71 -49.83
CA ALA A 146 14.91 -12.74 -50.74
C ALA A 146 13.92 -11.86 -49.96
N PRO A 147 13.99 -10.52 -50.06
CA PRO A 147 13.04 -9.65 -49.39
C PRO A 147 11.64 -9.97 -49.91
N ARG A 148 10.71 -10.27 -49.01
CA ARG A 148 9.30 -10.41 -49.40
C ARG A 148 8.46 -9.72 -48.36
N THR A 149 8.10 -8.49 -48.68
CA THR A 149 7.23 -7.60 -47.92
C THR A 149 5.81 -8.14 -48.07
N LEU A 150 5.35 -8.89 -47.07
CA LEU A 150 3.92 -9.18 -46.89
C LEU A 150 3.24 -8.13 -45.99
N THR A 151 3.98 -7.11 -45.53
CA THR A 151 3.66 -6.31 -44.35
C THR A 151 3.77 -4.82 -44.62
N ALA A 152 2.63 -4.11 -44.66
CA ALA A 152 2.57 -2.67 -44.48
C ALA A 152 2.58 -2.38 -42.97
N ILE A 153 3.77 -2.17 -42.39
CA ILE A 153 3.93 -1.80 -40.98
C ILE A 153 4.33 -0.32 -40.92
N PRO A 154 3.60 0.55 -40.19
CA PRO A 154 3.98 1.94 -40.00
C PRO A 154 5.32 2.10 -39.26
N ASP A 155 6.12 3.13 -39.56
CA ASP A 155 7.46 3.33 -38.98
C ASP A 155 7.47 3.46 -37.44
N HIS A 156 6.38 3.98 -36.87
CA HIS A 156 6.22 4.17 -35.43
C HIS A 156 5.56 2.98 -34.73
N ALA A 157 5.24 1.91 -35.46
CA ALA A 157 4.69 0.70 -34.88
C ALA A 157 5.79 -0.10 -34.14
N PRO A 158 5.48 -0.71 -32.99
CA PRO A 158 6.43 -1.55 -32.27
C PRO A 158 6.76 -2.81 -33.09
N ARG A 159 8.05 -3.17 -33.15
CA ARG A 159 8.56 -4.32 -33.91
C ARG A 159 9.68 -5.01 -33.14
N SER A 160 9.74 -6.34 -33.21
CA SER A 160 10.89 -7.10 -32.73
C SER A 160 12.00 -7.07 -33.78
N LEU A 161 13.08 -6.35 -33.46
CA LEU A 161 14.25 -6.21 -34.32
C LEU A 161 15.30 -7.27 -33.97
N GLY A 162 15.78 -8.01 -34.97
CA GLY A 162 16.81 -9.02 -34.79
C GLY A 162 17.59 -9.30 -36.06
N LEU A 163 18.68 -10.06 -35.93
CA LEU A 163 19.43 -10.57 -37.10
C LEU A 163 19.06 -12.03 -37.36
N PRO A 164 18.86 -12.46 -38.61
CA PRO A 164 18.66 -13.86 -38.92
C PRO A 164 19.96 -14.64 -38.66
N VAL A 165 19.90 -15.61 -37.75
CA VAL A 165 21.05 -16.42 -37.31
C VAL A 165 20.99 -17.86 -37.85
N SER A 166 19.84 -18.34 -38.29
CA SER A 166 19.72 -19.64 -38.94
C SER A 166 18.54 -19.67 -39.90
N THR A 167 18.76 -20.15 -41.12
CA THR A 167 17.74 -20.27 -42.16
C THR A 167 18.13 -21.37 -43.15
N ASN A 168 17.27 -21.71 -44.09
CA ASN A 168 17.61 -22.64 -45.16
C ASN A 168 18.75 -22.06 -46.02
N HIS A 169 19.56 -22.88 -46.69
CA HIS A 169 20.48 -22.36 -47.69
C HIS A 169 19.70 -21.91 -48.95
N PRO A 170 20.28 -21.07 -49.83
CA PRO A 170 19.59 -20.51 -51.00
C PRO A 170 18.87 -21.52 -51.92
N GLY A 171 19.40 -22.74 -52.04
CA GLY A 171 18.83 -23.81 -52.89
C GLY A 171 17.71 -24.63 -52.23
N LEU A 172 17.35 -24.32 -50.98
CA LEU A 172 16.23 -24.95 -50.24
C LEU A 172 15.29 -23.89 -49.66
N MET A 173 15.20 -22.72 -50.30
CA MET A 173 14.30 -21.65 -49.87
C MET A 173 12.84 -22.01 -50.15
N PRO A 174 11.98 -22.19 -49.13
CA PRO A 174 10.56 -22.43 -49.35
C PRO A 174 9.87 -21.18 -49.89
N LYS A 175 8.73 -21.37 -50.56
CA LYS A 175 7.94 -20.25 -51.12
C LYS A 175 7.44 -19.28 -50.04
N ARG A 176 7.23 -19.78 -48.82
CA ARG A 176 6.82 -19.02 -47.63
C ARG A 176 7.72 -19.35 -46.45
N LEU A 177 8.10 -18.32 -45.71
CA LEU A 177 8.95 -18.40 -44.53
C LEU A 177 8.27 -17.67 -43.36
N GLY A 178 8.31 -18.27 -42.18
CA GLY A 178 7.96 -17.60 -40.93
C GLY A 178 9.02 -17.81 -39.86
N HIS A 179 9.10 -16.89 -38.90
CA HIS A 179 10.08 -17.00 -37.83
C HIS A 179 9.60 -17.89 -36.69
N ILE A 180 10.53 -18.56 -36.03
CA ILE A 180 10.29 -19.47 -34.89
C ILE A 180 10.90 -18.94 -33.58
N THR A 181 11.53 -17.77 -33.62
CA THR A 181 12.19 -17.20 -32.44
C THR A 181 11.16 -16.74 -31.40
N PRO A 182 11.16 -17.30 -30.18
CA PRO A 182 10.30 -16.84 -29.10
C PRO A 182 10.89 -15.64 -28.38
N LEU A 183 10.06 -14.97 -27.58
CA LEU A 183 10.49 -14.07 -26.53
C LEU A 183 10.22 -14.75 -25.18
N PHE A 184 11.21 -14.73 -24.31
CA PHE A 184 11.10 -15.34 -22.99
C PHE A 184 10.81 -14.28 -21.94
N ASP A 185 9.82 -14.53 -21.10
CA ASP A 185 9.59 -13.73 -19.90
C ASP A 185 10.70 -13.95 -18.87
N SER A 186 10.69 -13.15 -17.80
CA SER A 186 11.72 -13.20 -16.75
C SER A 186 11.89 -14.56 -16.06
N ASP A 187 10.87 -15.42 -16.14
CA ASP A 187 10.87 -16.79 -15.60
C ASP A 187 11.14 -17.88 -16.67
N GLY A 188 11.45 -17.46 -17.91
CA GLY A 188 11.74 -18.36 -19.03
C GLY A 188 10.50 -18.94 -19.73
N SER A 189 9.29 -18.56 -19.31
CA SER A 189 8.06 -19.00 -19.97
C SER A 189 7.75 -18.17 -21.22
N ILE A 190 7.12 -18.81 -22.21
CA ILE A 190 6.63 -18.16 -23.43
C ILE A 190 5.16 -17.79 -23.21
N ARG A 191 4.87 -16.51 -22.93
CA ARG A 191 3.49 -15.97 -22.87
C ARG A 191 3.15 -15.10 -24.06
N HIS A 192 4.19 -14.55 -24.67
CA HIS A 192 4.13 -13.56 -25.71
C HIS A 192 5.01 -13.98 -26.88
N LEU A 193 4.52 -13.76 -28.10
CA LEU A 193 5.30 -13.98 -29.32
C LEU A 193 5.34 -12.70 -30.16
N PRO A 194 6.44 -12.43 -30.88
CA PRO A 194 6.39 -11.43 -31.93
C PRO A 194 5.46 -11.92 -33.04
N PRO A 195 4.47 -11.13 -33.50
CA PRO A 195 3.77 -11.43 -34.74
C PRO A 195 4.71 -11.29 -35.94
N PHE A 196 5.75 -10.46 -35.81
CA PHE A 196 6.77 -10.20 -36.82
C PHE A 196 8.17 -10.14 -36.22
N ALA A 197 9.13 -10.72 -36.93
CA ALA A 197 10.56 -10.52 -36.73
C ALA A 197 11.12 -9.69 -37.89
N CYS A 198 11.67 -8.51 -37.60
CA CYS A 198 12.19 -7.58 -38.60
C CYS A 198 13.71 -7.50 -38.51
N HIS A 199 14.37 -7.35 -39.67
CA HIS A 199 15.82 -7.24 -39.73
C HIS A 199 16.30 -5.95 -39.06
N SER A 200 17.26 -6.04 -38.12
CA SER A 200 17.73 -4.88 -37.35
C SER A 200 18.32 -3.76 -38.21
N GLN A 201 19.06 -4.09 -39.27
CA GLN A 201 19.63 -3.12 -40.22
C GLN A 201 18.70 -2.74 -41.39
N ARG A 202 17.65 -3.52 -41.63
CA ARG A 202 16.71 -3.36 -42.76
C ARG A 202 15.28 -3.55 -42.24
N PRO A 203 14.75 -2.59 -41.45
CA PRO A 203 13.51 -2.79 -40.68
C PRO A 203 12.25 -3.07 -41.51
N ASP A 204 12.31 -2.85 -42.83
CA ASP A 204 11.24 -3.18 -43.78
C ASP A 204 11.21 -4.67 -44.16
N GLU A 205 12.31 -5.38 -43.93
CA GLU A 205 12.40 -6.83 -44.12
C GLU A 205 11.89 -7.54 -42.87
N CYS A 206 10.57 -7.70 -42.80
CA CYS A 206 9.90 -8.44 -41.73
C CYS A 206 9.43 -9.82 -42.20
N ARG A 207 9.46 -10.77 -41.28
CA ARG A 207 8.86 -12.11 -41.44
C ARG A 207 7.76 -12.29 -40.42
N PRO A 208 6.59 -12.82 -40.81
CA PRO A 208 5.56 -13.19 -39.86
C PRO A 208 5.99 -14.40 -39.02
N LEU A 209 5.38 -14.56 -37.86
CA LEU A 209 5.50 -15.76 -37.03
C LEU A 209 5.16 -17.02 -37.86
N LEU A 210 5.83 -18.15 -37.60
CA LEU A 210 5.65 -19.39 -38.35
C LEU A 210 4.17 -19.81 -38.47
N GLY A 211 3.42 -19.76 -37.38
CA GLY A 211 1.98 -20.06 -37.38
C GLY A 211 1.15 -19.10 -38.25
N ILE A 212 1.48 -17.80 -38.25
CA ILE A 212 0.84 -16.81 -39.13
C ILE A 212 1.18 -17.12 -40.58
N SER A 213 2.45 -17.35 -40.90
CA SER A 213 2.89 -17.71 -42.26
C SER A 213 2.20 -18.97 -42.78
N SER A 214 2.05 -19.98 -41.91
CA SER A 214 1.33 -21.22 -42.21
C SER A 214 -0.13 -20.94 -42.55
N PHE A 215 -0.83 -20.11 -41.77
CA PHE A 215 -2.21 -19.74 -42.06
C PHE A 215 -2.33 -18.98 -43.38
N LEU A 216 -1.41 -18.04 -43.65
CA LEU A 216 -1.39 -17.32 -44.92
C LEU A 216 -1.23 -18.26 -46.11
N SER A 217 -0.61 -19.44 -45.95
CA SER A 217 -0.44 -20.44 -47.02
C SER A 217 -1.76 -20.93 -47.62
N LEU A 218 -2.84 -20.88 -46.84
CA LEU A 218 -4.19 -21.26 -47.25
C LEU A 218 -4.89 -20.19 -48.09
N LEU A 219 -4.41 -18.95 -48.04
CA LEU A 219 -5.06 -17.79 -48.65
C LEU A 219 -4.50 -17.48 -50.04
N SER A 220 -5.38 -16.95 -50.90
CA SER A 220 -5.05 -16.46 -52.24
C SER A 220 -4.68 -14.97 -52.18
N GLU A 221 -3.41 -14.65 -52.44
CA GLU A 221 -2.87 -13.27 -52.38
C GLU A 221 -3.10 -12.55 -51.03
N PRO A 222 -2.64 -13.12 -49.90
CA PRO A 222 -2.80 -12.47 -48.61
C PRO A 222 -1.92 -11.24 -48.47
N SER A 223 -2.42 -10.24 -47.75
CA SER A 223 -1.65 -9.09 -47.27
C SER A 223 -1.87 -8.88 -45.77
N LEU A 224 -0.84 -8.36 -45.09
CA LEU A 224 -0.88 -8.00 -43.69
C LEU A 224 -0.72 -6.49 -43.54
N GLU A 225 -1.64 -5.87 -42.83
CA GLU A 225 -1.59 -4.44 -42.53
C GLU A 225 -1.65 -4.22 -41.02
N MET A 226 -0.68 -3.47 -40.48
CA MET A 226 -0.67 -3.11 -39.06
C MET A 226 -1.24 -1.70 -38.87
N THR A 227 -2.22 -1.57 -37.99
CA THR A 227 -2.89 -0.29 -37.70
C THR A 227 -2.96 -0.04 -36.20
N GLU A 228 -2.99 1.22 -35.77
CA GLU A 228 -3.20 1.56 -34.36
C GLU A 228 -4.65 1.25 -33.97
N GLY A 229 -4.85 0.68 -32.79
CA GLY A 229 -6.18 0.39 -32.27
C GLY A 229 -6.96 1.68 -31.98
N ARG A 230 -8.14 1.82 -32.60
CA ARG A 230 -9.03 2.97 -32.42
C ARG A 230 -10.18 2.60 -31.48
N GLY A 231 -10.25 3.25 -30.33
CA GLY A 231 -11.35 3.09 -29.37
C GLY A 231 -10.86 2.98 -27.93
N LEU A 232 -11.79 3.13 -26.98
CA LEU A 232 -11.49 3.01 -25.55
C LEU A 232 -11.13 1.57 -25.15
N PHE A 233 -11.71 0.58 -25.82
CA PHE A 233 -11.55 -0.84 -25.55
C PHE A 233 -10.76 -1.57 -26.65
N ALA A 234 -10.03 -0.84 -27.49
CA ALA A 234 -9.19 -1.44 -28.51
C ALA A 234 -7.84 -1.89 -27.93
N PRO A 235 -7.16 -2.89 -28.54
CA PRO A 235 -5.75 -3.15 -28.27
C PRO A 235 -4.90 -1.93 -28.64
N ALA A 236 -3.62 -1.91 -28.24
CA ALA A 236 -2.71 -0.84 -28.63
C ALA A 236 -2.52 -0.79 -30.16
N TRP A 237 -2.31 -1.96 -30.75
CA TRP A 237 -2.13 -2.17 -32.18
C TRP A 237 -2.95 -3.37 -32.64
N GLN A 238 -3.19 -3.47 -33.94
CA GLN A 238 -3.85 -4.62 -34.54
C GLN A 238 -3.22 -4.93 -35.90
N VAL A 239 -3.09 -6.21 -36.22
CA VAL A 239 -2.70 -6.70 -37.54
C VAL A 239 -3.93 -7.26 -38.22
N ASN A 240 -4.30 -6.67 -39.35
CA ASN A 240 -5.40 -7.11 -40.18
C ASN A 240 -4.86 -8.08 -41.23
N VAL A 241 -5.37 -9.31 -41.22
CA VAL A 241 -5.14 -10.28 -42.30
C VAL A 241 -6.18 -10.04 -43.38
N ILE A 242 -5.73 -9.65 -44.56
CA ILE A 242 -6.59 -9.23 -45.67
C ILE A 242 -6.39 -10.20 -46.83
N GLU A 243 -7.49 -10.73 -47.36
CA GLU A 243 -7.53 -11.53 -48.59
C GLU A 243 -8.26 -10.74 -49.69
N ALA A 244 -7.87 -10.94 -50.95
CA ALA A 244 -8.37 -10.31 -52.18
C ALA A 244 -9.64 -9.43 -52.04
N ARG A 245 -9.54 -8.14 -52.40
CA ARG A 245 -10.58 -7.07 -52.29
C ARG A 245 -10.81 -6.47 -50.90
N GLU A 246 -9.73 -6.24 -50.13
CA GLU A 246 -9.76 -5.47 -48.86
C GLU A 246 -10.67 -6.05 -47.76
N THR A 247 -11.08 -7.32 -47.84
CA THR A 247 -11.88 -7.93 -46.77
C THR A 247 -10.97 -8.41 -45.65
N THR A 248 -11.09 -7.81 -44.47
CA THR A 248 -10.35 -8.26 -43.28
C THR A 248 -10.95 -9.58 -42.78
N LEU A 249 -10.17 -10.66 -42.84
CA LEU A 249 -10.57 -12.00 -42.39
C LEU A 249 -10.35 -12.18 -40.89
N VAL A 250 -9.17 -11.81 -40.42
CA VAL A 250 -8.72 -12.04 -39.04
C VAL A 250 -8.06 -10.78 -38.51
N LYS A 251 -8.31 -10.47 -37.23
CA LYS A 251 -7.68 -9.35 -36.54
C LYS A 251 -6.83 -9.88 -35.40
N ILE A 252 -5.53 -9.67 -35.49
CA ILE A 252 -4.57 -10.10 -34.47
C ILE A 252 -4.26 -8.89 -33.58
N PRO A 253 -4.70 -8.88 -32.31
CA PRO A 253 -4.40 -7.81 -31.38
C PRO A 253 -2.92 -7.84 -31.00
N VAL A 254 -2.27 -6.68 -31.06
CA VAL A 254 -0.85 -6.51 -30.73
C VAL A 254 -0.73 -5.55 -29.56
N ASN A 255 0.06 -5.95 -28.57
CA ASN A 255 0.34 -5.19 -27.37
C ASN A 255 1.23 -3.98 -27.66
N ALA A 256 1.36 -3.08 -26.67
CA ALA A 256 2.17 -1.87 -26.83
C ALA A 256 3.68 -2.13 -27.03
N ASP A 257 4.16 -3.30 -26.59
CA ASP A 257 5.53 -3.81 -26.78
C ASP A 257 5.74 -4.49 -28.15
N GLY A 258 4.68 -4.61 -28.98
CA GLY A 258 4.76 -5.24 -30.29
C GLY A 258 4.60 -6.75 -30.29
N THR A 259 4.18 -7.35 -29.17
CA THR A 259 3.94 -8.80 -29.07
C THR A 259 2.46 -9.15 -29.14
N ILE A 260 2.15 -10.41 -29.43
CA ILE A 260 0.83 -11.01 -29.29
C ILE A 260 0.82 -11.90 -28.06
N VAL A 261 -0.32 -11.96 -27.35
CA VAL A 261 -0.52 -12.93 -26.27
C VAL A 261 -0.82 -14.28 -26.89
N VAL A 262 -0.08 -15.33 -26.50
CA VAL A 262 -0.36 -16.70 -26.97
C VAL A 262 -1.62 -17.22 -26.27
N PRO A 263 -2.67 -17.59 -27.01
CA PRO A 263 -3.94 -17.98 -26.42
C PRO A 263 -3.92 -19.46 -26.03
N TYR A 264 -3.28 -19.79 -24.92
CA TYR A 264 -3.25 -21.15 -24.38
C TYR A 264 -4.66 -21.62 -24.02
N ARG A 265 -5.26 -22.43 -24.90
CA ARG A 265 -6.61 -23.02 -24.79
C ARG A 265 -6.59 -24.54 -24.79
N HIS A 266 -5.42 -25.13 -25.01
CA HIS A 266 -5.22 -26.57 -25.08
C HIS A 266 -4.14 -27.01 -24.09
N ARG A 267 -4.34 -28.17 -23.48
CA ARG A 267 -3.30 -28.92 -22.77
C ARG A 267 -2.57 -29.81 -23.77
N GLN A 268 -1.40 -30.29 -23.39
CA GLN A 268 -0.61 -31.22 -24.21
C GLN A 268 -1.43 -32.43 -24.70
N GLN A 269 -2.32 -32.97 -23.87
CA GLN A 269 -3.19 -34.12 -24.20
C GLN A 269 -4.33 -33.81 -25.18
N ASP A 270 -4.64 -32.53 -25.39
CA ASP A 270 -5.74 -32.07 -26.25
C ASP A 270 -5.31 -32.01 -27.73
N TRP A 271 -4.00 -32.03 -28.00
CA TRP A 271 -3.44 -32.06 -29.34
C TRP A 271 -3.45 -33.47 -29.95
N LEU A 272 -3.74 -33.55 -31.25
CA LEU A 272 -3.43 -34.75 -32.03
C LEU A 272 -1.93 -34.74 -32.40
N ALA A 273 -1.12 -35.44 -31.62
CA ALA A 273 0.29 -35.68 -31.91
C ALA A 273 0.50 -37.06 -32.56
N ILE A 274 1.23 -37.10 -33.67
CA ILE A 274 1.46 -38.30 -34.48
C ILE A 274 2.96 -38.44 -34.75
N SER A 275 3.53 -39.61 -34.47
CA SER A 275 4.93 -39.90 -34.78
C SER A 275 5.20 -39.81 -36.29
N ALA A 276 6.26 -39.11 -36.70
CA ALA A 276 6.67 -38.96 -38.09
C ALA A 276 6.90 -40.31 -38.81
N THR A 277 7.35 -41.35 -38.09
CA THR A 277 7.43 -42.71 -38.67
C THR A 277 6.08 -43.29 -39.07
N ASP A 278 4.99 -42.98 -38.34
CA ASP A 278 3.66 -43.51 -38.71
C ASP A 278 3.14 -42.86 -40.00
N ILE A 279 3.53 -41.62 -40.28
CA ILE A 279 3.27 -40.95 -41.55
C ILE A 279 4.08 -41.58 -42.68
N LEU A 280 5.39 -41.80 -42.46
CA LEU A 280 6.28 -42.43 -43.45
C LEU A 280 5.84 -43.85 -43.80
N GLN A 281 5.41 -44.61 -42.80
CA GLN A 281 4.94 -46.00 -42.95
C GLN A 281 3.45 -46.10 -43.33
N LYS A 282 2.77 -44.97 -43.54
CA LYS A 282 1.35 -44.87 -43.91
C LYS A 282 0.39 -45.62 -42.97
N LYS A 283 0.65 -45.57 -41.66
CA LYS A 283 -0.14 -46.27 -40.62
C LYS A 283 -1.33 -45.46 -40.12
N VAL A 284 -1.30 -44.15 -40.31
CA VAL A 284 -2.40 -43.25 -39.92
C VAL A 284 -3.52 -43.35 -40.95
N LYS A 285 -4.77 -43.18 -40.52
CA LYS A 285 -5.92 -43.14 -41.44
C LYS A 285 -5.90 -41.81 -42.21
N PRO A 286 -6.12 -41.81 -43.53
CA PRO A 286 -6.18 -40.57 -44.32
C PRO A 286 -7.19 -39.53 -43.81
N GLU A 287 -8.29 -40.00 -43.21
CA GLU A 287 -9.35 -39.15 -42.66
C GLU A 287 -8.87 -38.26 -41.50
N ASP A 288 -7.87 -38.70 -40.72
CA ASP A 288 -7.39 -37.98 -39.54
C ASP A 288 -6.50 -36.77 -39.91
N LEU A 289 -6.05 -36.68 -41.17
CA LEU A 289 -5.11 -35.65 -41.67
C LEU A 289 -5.65 -34.87 -42.87
N ARG A 290 -6.79 -35.28 -43.43
CA ARG A 290 -7.34 -34.64 -44.62
C ARG A 290 -7.80 -33.22 -44.28
N GLY A 291 -7.25 -32.24 -45.00
CA GLY A 291 -7.58 -30.83 -44.82
C GLY A 291 -7.00 -30.19 -43.56
N SER A 292 -6.16 -30.89 -42.80
CA SER A 292 -5.52 -30.32 -41.61
C SER A 292 -4.28 -29.49 -41.96
N LEU A 293 -3.95 -28.55 -41.08
CA LEU A 293 -2.65 -27.89 -41.04
C LEU A 293 -1.70 -28.74 -40.20
N VAL A 294 -0.61 -29.19 -40.80
CA VAL A 294 0.35 -30.08 -40.15
C VAL A 294 1.60 -29.30 -39.76
N LEU A 295 1.97 -29.30 -38.47
CA LEU A 295 3.28 -28.81 -38.02
C LEU A 295 4.22 -30.00 -37.82
N ILE A 296 5.43 -29.89 -38.37
CA ILE A 296 6.49 -30.88 -38.19
C ILE A 296 7.59 -30.27 -37.33
N GLY A 297 7.94 -30.94 -36.25
CA GLY A 297 9.08 -30.59 -35.41
C GLY A 297 9.56 -31.79 -34.60
N ALA A 298 10.35 -31.50 -33.57
CA ALA A 298 11.25 -32.47 -32.96
C ALA A 298 11.14 -32.46 -31.42
N THR A 299 10.44 -33.43 -30.83
CA THR A 299 10.33 -33.52 -29.36
C THR A 299 11.22 -34.58 -28.71
N ALA A 300 11.92 -35.42 -29.48
CA ALA A 300 12.75 -36.48 -28.92
C ALA A 300 13.80 -35.95 -27.92
N LEU A 301 14.00 -36.67 -26.81
CA LEU A 301 14.99 -36.38 -25.78
C LEU A 301 16.39 -36.11 -26.38
N GLY A 302 16.94 -34.92 -26.11
CA GLY A 302 18.22 -34.46 -26.64
C GLY A 302 18.09 -33.50 -27.84
N MET A 303 16.90 -33.39 -28.44
CA MET A 303 16.53 -32.27 -29.29
C MET A 303 16.28 -31.06 -28.37
N SER A 304 16.94 -29.92 -28.62
CA SER A 304 16.91 -28.74 -27.73
C SER A 304 15.64 -27.88 -27.87
N ASP A 305 14.48 -28.50 -28.13
CA ASP A 305 13.22 -27.82 -28.47
C ASP A 305 12.11 -27.97 -27.41
N VAL A 306 12.53 -28.14 -26.15
CA VAL A 306 11.63 -28.14 -24.99
C VAL A 306 11.54 -26.72 -24.44
N VAL A 307 10.32 -26.22 -24.31
CA VAL A 307 10.03 -24.87 -23.82
C VAL A 307 9.14 -24.91 -22.58
N VAL A 308 9.18 -23.82 -21.80
CA VAL A 308 8.26 -23.59 -20.69
C VAL A 308 7.11 -22.73 -21.19
N THR A 309 5.88 -23.14 -20.91
CA THR A 309 4.67 -22.37 -21.18
C THR A 309 3.86 -22.20 -19.88
N PRO A 310 2.89 -21.28 -19.84
CA PRO A 310 1.97 -21.15 -18.72
C PRO A 310 1.26 -22.43 -18.32
N VAL A 311 1.05 -23.36 -19.26
CA VAL A 311 0.25 -24.56 -19.05
C VAL A 311 1.08 -25.84 -18.86
N SER A 312 2.37 -25.82 -19.25
CA SER A 312 3.27 -26.96 -19.10
C SER A 312 4.72 -26.49 -18.96
N SER A 313 5.45 -27.09 -18.03
CA SER A 313 6.90 -26.86 -17.84
C SER A 313 7.79 -27.64 -18.82
N VAL A 314 7.20 -28.57 -19.59
CA VAL A 314 7.88 -29.41 -20.57
C VAL A 314 6.98 -29.49 -21.81
N ALA A 315 6.84 -28.37 -22.51
CA ALA A 315 6.07 -28.27 -23.75
C ALA A 315 6.98 -28.38 -24.97
N SER A 316 6.42 -28.83 -26.10
CA SER A 316 7.12 -28.74 -27.39
C SER A 316 7.19 -27.28 -27.86
N GLY A 317 8.31 -26.88 -28.48
CA GLY A 317 8.44 -25.60 -29.18
C GLY A 317 7.39 -25.34 -30.27
N LEU A 318 6.73 -26.41 -30.74
CA LEU A 318 5.61 -26.37 -31.68
C LEU A 318 4.29 -25.88 -31.07
N GLU A 319 4.07 -26.09 -29.77
CA GLU A 319 2.78 -25.82 -29.12
C GLU A 319 2.37 -24.34 -29.19
N PRO A 320 3.26 -23.36 -28.91
CA PRO A 320 2.93 -21.94 -29.08
C PRO A 320 2.53 -21.58 -30.52
N HIS A 321 3.17 -22.21 -31.53
CA HIS A 321 2.81 -21.99 -32.93
C HIS A 321 1.45 -22.62 -33.28
N ALA A 322 1.17 -23.81 -32.76
CA ALA A 322 -0.11 -24.48 -32.93
C ALA A 322 -1.26 -23.67 -32.30
N GLU A 323 -1.09 -23.13 -31.09
CA GLU A 323 -2.09 -22.27 -30.45
C GLU A 323 -2.39 -21.01 -31.27
N VAL A 324 -1.36 -20.36 -31.82
CA VAL A 324 -1.57 -19.21 -32.72
C VAL A 324 -2.32 -19.62 -33.99
N MET A 325 -2.03 -20.78 -34.57
CA MET A 325 -2.73 -21.27 -35.76
C MET A 325 -4.21 -21.55 -35.48
N VAL A 326 -4.53 -22.17 -34.35
CA VAL A 326 -5.93 -22.37 -33.93
C VAL A 326 -6.62 -21.03 -33.69
N ALA A 327 -5.95 -20.08 -33.05
CA ALA A 327 -6.51 -18.75 -32.83
C ALA A 327 -6.75 -17.95 -34.13
N LEU A 328 -5.94 -18.16 -35.17
CA LEU A 328 -6.20 -17.60 -36.50
C LEU A 328 -7.44 -18.23 -37.15
N LEU A 329 -7.61 -19.54 -37.01
CA LEU A 329 -8.78 -20.26 -37.53
C LEU A 329 -10.08 -19.85 -36.82
N ASP A 330 -10.00 -19.63 -35.51
CA ASP A 330 -11.16 -19.28 -34.66
C ASP A 330 -11.37 -17.76 -34.50
N ASN A 331 -10.43 -16.94 -34.97
CA ASN A 331 -10.37 -15.50 -34.73
C ASN A 331 -10.52 -15.16 -33.23
N SER A 332 -9.83 -15.90 -32.37
CA SER A 332 -10.04 -15.95 -30.90
C SER A 332 -8.81 -15.54 -30.09
N PHE A 333 -8.18 -14.45 -30.50
CA PHE A 333 -7.01 -13.91 -29.82
C PHE A 333 -7.35 -13.14 -28.55
N PHE A 334 -6.56 -13.37 -27.49
CA PHE A 334 -6.63 -12.53 -26.31
C PHE A 334 -6.07 -11.14 -26.58
N PHE A 335 -6.75 -10.12 -26.07
CA PHE A 335 -6.25 -8.75 -26.13
C PHE A 335 -6.33 -8.04 -24.79
N ALA A 336 -5.30 -7.23 -24.50
CA ALA A 336 -5.30 -6.29 -23.38
C ALA A 336 -5.75 -4.90 -23.88
N PRO A 337 -6.85 -4.33 -23.37
CA PRO A 337 -7.27 -2.98 -23.73
C PRO A 337 -6.19 -1.94 -23.41
N LYS A 338 -5.98 -0.95 -24.30
CA LYS A 338 -4.98 0.13 -24.11
C LYS A 338 -5.12 0.87 -22.76
N TYR A 339 -6.35 0.99 -22.27
CA TYR A 339 -6.67 1.66 -21.00
C TYR A 339 -7.16 0.68 -19.91
N ALA A 340 -6.75 -0.59 -19.96
CA ALA A 340 -7.19 -1.63 -19.01
C ALA A 340 -7.01 -1.21 -17.54
N ASP A 341 -5.86 -0.64 -17.18
CA ASP A 341 -5.60 -0.14 -15.83
C ASP A 341 -6.63 0.91 -15.40
N VAL A 342 -6.98 1.83 -16.29
CA VAL A 342 -7.95 2.91 -16.01
C VAL A 342 -9.33 2.32 -15.78
N PHE A 343 -9.75 1.33 -16.58
CA PHE A 343 -11.01 0.64 -16.37
C PHE A 343 -11.05 -0.08 -15.02
N VAL A 344 -9.98 -0.79 -14.66
CA VAL A 344 -9.88 -1.44 -13.35
C VAL A 344 -9.96 -0.40 -12.22
N PHE A 345 -9.27 0.74 -12.32
CA PHE A 345 -9.40 1.81 -11.33
C PHE A 345 -10.82 2.38 -11.22
N ILE A 346 -11.51 2.58 -12.33
CA ILE A 346 -12.90 3.05 -12.33
C ILE A 346 -13.81 2.02 -11.63
N LEU A 347 -13.61 0.72 -11.88
CA LEU A 347 -14.33 -0.36 -11.20
C LEU A 347 -14.02 -0.46 -9.71
N LEU A 348 -12.85 0.01 -9.27
CA LEU A 348 -12.42 0.00 -7.87
C LEU A 348 -12.99 1.16 -7.04
N LEU A 349 -13.36 2.29 -7.65
CA LEU A 349 -13.98 3.43 -6.96
C LEU A 349 -15.30 3.09 -6.21
N PRO A 350 -16.30 2.42 -6.80
CA PRO A 350 -17.52 2.05 -6.09
C PRO A 350 -17.24 1.07 -4.94
N LEU A 351 -16.27 0.17 -5.12
CA LEU A 351 -15.80 -0.71 -4.06
C LEU A 351 -15.22 0.10 -2.89
N ALA A 352 -14.29 1.02 -3.14
CA ALA A 352 -13.71 1.87 -2.09
C ALA A 352 -14.76 2.72 -1.36
N THR A 353 -15.75 3.25 -2.08
CA THR A 353 -16.84 4.01 -1.45
C THR A 353 -17.71 3.12 -0.55
N LEU A 354 -18.01 1.88 -0.97
CA LEU A 354 -18.75 0.92 -0.17
C LEU A 354 -17.99 0.52 1.10
N LEU A 355 -16.67 0.29 1.02
CA LEU A 355 -15.83 0.07 2.21
C LEU A 355 -15.91 1.25 3.17
N TYR A 356 -15.77 2.48 2.67
CA TYR A 356 -15.84 3.68 3.50
C TYR A 356 -17.18 3.78 4.25
N PHE A 357 -18.30 3.51 3.59
CA PHE A 357 -19.61 3.50 4.25
C PHE A 357 -19.75 2.36 5.28
N ALA A 358 -19.18 1.19 5.00
CA ALA A 358 -19.16 0.07 5.93
C ALA A 358 -18.37 0.40 7.21
N LEU A 359 -17.18 0.98 7.06
CA LEU A 359 -16.34 1.42 8.18
C LEU A 359 -17.00 2.54 8.99
N LYS A 360 -17.68 3.47 8.32
CA LYS A 360 -18.44 4.53 9.00
C LYS A 360 -19.60 3.98 9.84
N ARG A 361 -20.19 2.85 9.45
CA ARG A 361 -21.28 2.20 10.20
C ARG A 361 -20.76 1.34 11.36
N ALA A 362 -19.49 0.95 11.34
CA ALA A 362 -18.86 0.17 12.39
C ALA A 362 -18.66 1.03 13.65
N THR A 363 -19.21 0.59 14.78
CA THR A 363 -19.16 1.31 16.06
C THR A 363 -18.03 0.84 16.97
N SER A 364 -17.56 -0.40 16.80
CA SER A 364 -16.49 -0.99 17.62
C SER A 364 -15.20 -1.23 16.80
N PRO A 365 -14.00 -1.20 17.44
CA PRO A 365 -12.75 -1.55 16.77
C PRO A 365 -12.74 -3.00 16.28
N MET A 366 -13.42 -3.91 16.98
CA MET A 366 -13.52 -5.31 16.60
C MET A 366 -14.35 -5.52 15.33
N GLN A 367 -15.43 -4.75 15.13
CA GLN A 367 -16.18 -4.77 13.86
C GLN A 367 -15.32 -4.33 12.69
N ARG A 368 -14.51 -3.26 12.86
CA ARG A 368 -13.59 -2.80 11.81
C ARG A 368 -12.53 -3.85 11.48
N ALA A 369 -11.96 -4.51 12.49
CA ALA A 369 -10.99 -5.58 12.32
C ALA A 369 -11.53 -6.79 11.53
N VAL A 370 -12.85 -7.00 11.52
CA VAL A 370 -13.51 -8.06 10.72
C VAL A 370 -13.93 -7.55 9.35
N ILE A 371 -14.54 -6.37 9.27
CA ILE A 371 -15.06 -5.80 8.01
C ILE A 371 -13.94 -5.63 6.98
N VAL A 372 -12.79 -5.12 7.41
CA VAL A 372 -11.65 -4.84 6.52
C VAL A 372 -11.17 -6.09 5.77
N PRO A 373 -10.74 -7.19 6.43
CA PRO A 373 -10.24 -8.36 5.72
C PRO A 373 -11.34 -9.07 4.92
N VAL A 374 -12.57 -9.15 5.45
CA VAL A 374 -13.69 -9.77 4.71
C VAL A 374 -13.97 -9.01 3.42
N TRP A 375 -14.00 -7.68 3.48
CA TRP A 375 -14.19 -6.85 2.30
C TRP A 375 -13.02 -6.97 1.31
N MET A 376 -11.79 -7.04 1.82
CA MET A 376 -10.58 -7.22 1.00
C MET A 376 -10.65 -8.52 0.19
N CYS A 377 -10.97 -9.64 0.84
CA CYS A 377 -11.14 -10.93 0.18
C CYS A 377 -12.33 -10.94 -0.78
N ALA A 378 -13.49 -10.43 -0.36
CA ALA A 378 -14.70 -10.44 -1.17
C ALA A 378 -14.57 -9.59 -2.45
N SER A 379 -13.98 -8.41 -2.34
CA SER A 379 -13.75 -7.52 -3.49
C SER A 379 -12.73 -8.11 -4.47
N TRP A 380 -11.64 -8.71 -3.97
CA TRP A 380 -10.65 -9.37 -4.83
C TRP A 380 -11.25 -10.58 -5.56
N LEU A 381 -12.00 -11.44 -4.86
CA LEU A 381 -12.68 -12.59 -5.45
C LEU A 381 -13.69 -12.16 -6.52
N PHE A 382 -14.51 -11.14 -6.22
CA PHE A 382 -15.49 -10.61 -7.17
C PHE A 382 -14.83 -10.09 -8.45
N LEU A 383 -13.79 -9.26 -8.32
CA LEU A 383 -13.07 -8.70 -9.46
C LEU A 383 -12.34 -9.76 -10.28
N SER A 384 -11.70 -10.72 -9.61
CA SER A 384 -11.02 -11.85 -10.28
C SER A 384 -12.02 -12.73 -11.03
N ALA A 385 -13.21 -12.96 -10.47
CA ALA A 385 -14.29 -13.67 -11.15
C ALA A 385 -14.79 -12.90 -12.39
N CYS A 386 -14.98 -11.58 -12.29
CA CYS A 386 -15.33 -10.75 -13.45
C CYS A 386 -14.24 -10.78 -14.53
N ALA A 387 -12.95 -10.72 -14.15
CA ALA A 387 -11.84 -10.82 -15.08
C ALA A 387 -11.74 -12.19 -15.75
N LEU A 388 -12.02 -13.28 -15.02
CA LEU A 388 -12.08 -14.63 -15.56
C LEU A 388 -13.26 -14.81 -16.54
N LEU A 389 -14.43 -14.25 -16.22
CA LEU A 389 -15.58 -14.27 -17.13
C LEU A 389 -15.29 -13.49 -18.41
N ALA A 390 -14.67 -12.31 -18.32
CA ALA A 390 -14.25 -11.53 -19.48
C ALA A 390 -13.21 -12.27 -20.33
N TYR A 391 -12.26 -12.94 -19.68
CA TYR A 391 -11.26 -13.79 -20.33
C TYR A 391 -11.90 -14.94 -21.11
N MET A 392 -12.93 -15.58 -20.56
CA MET A 392 -13.57 -16.74 -21.18
C MET A 392 -14.63 -16.40 -22.24
N SER A 393 -15.31 -15.28 -22.10
CA SER A 393 -16.49 -14.96 -22.93
C SER A 393 -16.19 -14.02 -24.10
N ILE A 394 -15.22 -13.11 -23.94
CA ILE A 394 -14.92 -12.05 -24.91
C ILE A 394 -13.42 -11.84 -25.14
N ASP A 395 -12.58 -12.80 -24.73
CA ASP A 395 -11.14 -12.83 -24.96
C ASP A 395 -10.37 -11.60 -24.42
N VAL A 396 -10.88 -10.99 -23.35
CA VAL A 396 -10.26 -9.81 -22.74
C VAL A 396 -9.31 -10.19 -21.62
N LEU A 397 -8.06 -9.73 -21.72
CA LEU A 397 -7.04 -9.90 -20.71
C LEU A 397 -6.99 -8.67 -19.78
N LEU A 398 -7.82 -8.65 -18.73
CA LEU A 398 -7.72 -7.62 -17.68
C LEU A 398 -6.55 -7.90 -16.72
N PRO A 399 -5.84 -6.87 -16.24
CA PRO A 399 -4.71 -7.01 -15.31
C PRO A 399 -5.20 -7.39 -13.90
N LEU A 400 -4.63 -8.45 -13.34
CA LEU A 400 -5.03 -8.98 -12.02
C LEU A 400 -4.25 -8.35 -10.87
N ASN A 401 -3.00 -7.93 -11.10
CA ASN A 401 -2.17 -7.27 -10.09
C ASN A 401 -2.85 -6.05 -9.40
N PRO A 402 -3.38 -5.03 -10.12
CA PRO A 402 -4.05 -3.91 -9.46
C PRO A 402 -5.30 -4.34 -8.68
N MET A 403 -5.97 -5.43 -9.06
CA MET A 403 -7.12 -5.97 -8.32
C MET A 403 -6.71 -6.58 -6.98
N ALA A 404 -5.51 -7.16 -6.87
CA ALA A 404 -4.99 -7.75 -5.64
C ALA A 404 -4.41 -6.69 -4.68
N LEU A 405 -3.67 -5.73 -5.22
CA LEU A 405 -2.92 -4.77 -4.41
C LEU A 405 -3.76 -3.55 -3.96
N PHE A 406 -4.76 -3.14 -4.74
CA PHE A 406 -5.57 -1.96 -4.38
C PHE A 406 -6.35 -2.12 -3.05
N PRO A 407 -7.02 -3.26 -2.77
CA PRO A 407 -7.65 -3.48 -1.47
C PRO A 407 -6.65 -3.40 -0.31
N LEU A 408 -5.42 -3.88 -0.48
CA LEU A 408 -4.37 -3.77 0.53
C LEU A 408 -3.96 -2.30 0.78
N PHE A 409 -3.66 -1.54 -0.28
CA PHE A 409 -3.24 -0.15 -0.11
C PHE A 409 -4.35 0.76 0.43
N THR A 410 -5.59 0.56 -0.03
CA THR A 410 -6.74 1.35 0.47
C THR A 410 -7.03 1.09 1.93
N THR A 411 -6.93 -0.16 2.39
CA THR A 411 -7.14 -0.51 3.80
C THR A 411 -6.05 0.05 4.70
N LEU A 412 -4.78 -0.02 4.29
CA LEU A 412 -3.67 0.63 5.00
C LEU A 412 -3.83 2.15 5.07
N ALA A 413 -4.25 2.79 3.97
CA ALA A 413 -4.42 4.24 3.92
C ALA A 413 -5.62 4.71 4.76
N ILE A 414 -6.74 3.98 4.75
CA ILE A 414 -7.89 4.31 5.61
C ILE A 414 -7.56 4.05 7.09
N GLY A 415 -6.91 2.92 7.41
CA GLY A 415 -6.53 2.58 8.78
C GLY A 415 -5.56 3.58 9.41
N SER A 416 -4.53 4.00 8.67
CA SER A 416 -3.58 5.03 9.12
C SER A 416 -4.26 6.39 9.36
N LEU A 417 -5.21 6.77 8.51
CA LEU A 417 -6.01 7.98 8.69
C LEU A 417 -6.89 7.91 9.95
N GLU A 418 -7.56 6.79 10.19
CA GLU A 418 -8.38 6.60 11.39
C GLU A 418 -7.54 6.65 12.67
N LEU A 419 -6.37 6.01 12.68
CA LEU A 419 -5.42 6.07 13.80
C LEU A 419 -4.96 7.50 14.07
N TYR A 420 -4.64 8.25 13.01
CA TYR A 420 -4.22 9.65 13.13
C TYR A 420 -5.33 10.54 13.69
N LEU A 421 -6.55 10.41 13.17
CA LEU A 421 -7.71 11.18 13.64
C LEU A 421 -8.08 10.83 15.09
N SER A 422 -8.03 9.55 15.46
CA SER A 422 -8.36 9.09 16.81
C SER A 422 -7.37 9.62 17.85
N THR A 423 -6.07 9.65 17.54
CA THR A 423 -5.04 10.19 18.43
C THR A 423 -5.25 11.68 18.70
N ARG A 424 -5.62 12.47 17.68
CA ARG A 424 -5.92 13.90 17.86
C ARG A 424 -7.10 14.18 18.77
N GLU A 425 -8.16 13.36 18.69
CA GLU A 425 -9.34 13.53 19.54
C GLU A 425 -9.00 13.28 21.02
N LYS A 426 -8.13 12.31 21.32
CA LYS A 426 -7.70 12.01 22.69
C LYS A 426 -6.90 13.15 23.33
N VAL A 427 -5.95 13.74 22.59
CA VAL A 427 -5.10 14.82 23.11
C VAL A 427 -5.90 16.08 23.47
N GLY A 428 -6.95 16.40 22.70
CA GLY A 428 -7.80 17.57 22.97
C GLY A 428 -8.67 17.45 24.22
N VAL A 429 -9.14 16.24 24.55
CA VAL A 429 -9.99 15.99 25.73
C VAL A 429 -9.17 15.98 27.02
N SER A 430 -7.97 15.40 26.99
CA SER A 430 -7.05 15.41 28.14
C SER A 430 -6.63 16.82 28.55
N GLY A 431 -6.43 17.74 27.59
CA GLY A 431 -6.09 19.13 27.89
C GLY A 431 -7.17 19.92 28.64
N LEU A 432 -8.45 19.64 28.36
CA LEU A 432 -9.57 20.25 29.08
C LEU A 432 -9.75 19.68 30.49
N LEU A 433 -9.57 18.36 30.66
CA LEU A 433 -9.67 17.71 31.96
C LEU A 433 -8.50 18.10 32.89
N ALA A 434 -7.31 18.37 32.34
CA ALA A 434 -6.15 18.86 33.10
C ALA A 434 -6.35 20.25 33.71
N ALA A 435 -7.28 21.06 33.19
CA ALA A 435 -7.60 22.36 33.80
C ALA A 435 -8.45 22.24 35.09
N TYR A 436 -9.05 21.08 35.34
CA TYR A 436 -9.91 20.81 36.50
C TYR A 436 -9.27 19.90 37.56
N LEU A 437 -8.05 19.41 37.30
CA LEU A 437 -7.27 18.56 38.20
C LEU A 437 -5.89 19.20 38.41
N PRO A 438 -5.33 19.23 39.64
CA PRO A 438 -3.94 19.62 39.83
C PRO A 438 -3.04 18.77 38.92
N LYS A 439 -2.15 19.41 38.15
CA LYS A 439 -1.33 18.76 37.12
C LYS A 439 -0.58 17.54 37.65
N GLN A 440 0.02 17.66 38.85
CA GLN A 440 0.76 16.57 39.49
C GLN A 440 -0.12 15.35 39.83
N VAL A 441 -1.43 15.54 40.04
CA VAL A 441 -2.39 14.44 40.31
C VAL A 441 -2.87 13.80 39.01
N ALA A 442 -3.09 14.59 37.95
CA ALA A 442 -3.48 14.09 36.63
C ALA A 442 -2.38 13.20 36.01
N ASP A 443 -1.12 13.61 36.17
CA ASP A 443 0.05 12.87 35.68
C ASP A 443 0.16 11.52 36.41
N LYS A 444 0.09 11.51 37.75
CA LYS A 444 0.11 10.26 38.55
C LYS A 444 -1.07 9.32 38.27
N LEU A 445 -2.28 9.84 38.04
CA LEU A 445 -3.45 9.02 37.68
C LEU A 445 -3.30 8.38 36.29
N THR A 446 -2.65 9.06 35.36
CA THR A 446 -2.40 8.53 34.00
C THR A 446 -1.35 7.43 34.03
N GLU A 447 -0.28 7.61 34.81
CA GLU A 447 0.79 6.63 34.98
C GLU A 447 0.29 5.35 35.68
N ARG A 448 -0.47 5.47 36.79
CA ARG A 448 -1.03 4.30 37.49
C ARG A 448 -2.06 3.52 36.67
N ASN A 449 -2.94 4.21 35.93
CA ASN A 449 -3.91 3.54 35.04
C ASN A 449 -3.24 2.75 33.92
N HIS A 450 -2.07 3.20 33.43
CA HIS A 450 -1.32 2.49 32.40
C HIS A 450 -0.70 1.18 32.90
N GLN A 451 -0.40 1.06 34.19
CA GLN A 451 0.30 -0.09 34.76
C GLN A 451 -0.65 -1.19 35.30
N GLU A 452 -1.82 -0.83 35.84
CA GLU A 452 -2.64 -1.81 36.58
C GLU A 452 -4.02 -2.12 35.95
N GLY A 453 -4.45 -1.40 34.90
CA GLY A 453 -5.69 -1.70 34.18
C GLY A 453 -6.98 -1.68 35.02
N LYS A 454 -6.90 -1.22 36.28
CA LYS A 454 -8.00 -1.09 37.23
C LYS A 454 -8.02 0.32 37.79
N MET A 455 -9.19 0.95 37.76
CA MET A 455 -9.49 2.13 38.59
C MET A 455 -9.55 1.67 40.03
N ASP A 456 -8.43 1.72 40.76
CA ASP A 456 -8.42 1.39 42.18
C ASP A 456 -9.25 2.44 42.95
N THR A 457 -10.29 1.97 43.62
CA THR A 457 -11.29 2.81 44.30
C THR A 457 -10.97 3.05 45.77
N SER A 458 -9.83 2.55 46.26
CA SER A 458 -9.36 2.72 47.64
C SER A 458 -9.11 4.20 48.00
N VAL A 459 -9.39 4.57 49.26
CA VAL A 459 -9.07 5.91 49.81
C VAL A 459 -7.56 5.97 50.04
N ASP A 460 -6.82 6.38 49.03
CA ASP A 460 -5.37 6.58 49.10
C ASP A 460 -5.07 7.89 49.84
N ALA A 461 -5.11 7.83 51.18
CA ALA A 461 -4.78 8.95 52.06
C ALA A 461 -3.66 8.57 53.02
N SER A 462 -2.57 9.33 53.01
CA SER A 462 -1.39 9.08 53.83
C SER A 462 -1.12 10.24 54.77
N ARG A 463 -0.70 9.94 56.00
CA ARG A 463 -0.29 10.95 56.97
C ARG A 463 1.09 11.47 56.58
N ARG A 464 1.18 12.72 56.15
CA ARG A 464 2.41 13.37 55.71
C ARG A 464 2.64 14.67 56.47
N GLN A 465 3.90 15.00 56.69
CA GLN A 465 4.27 16.34 57.15
C GLN A 465 4.26 17.26 55.94
N ILE A 466 3.42 18.28 55.95
CA ILE A 466 3.29 19.23 54.84
C ILE A 466 3.43 20.66 55.35
N THR A 467 3.85 21.57 54.47
CA THR A 467 3.67 23.01 54.70
C THR A 467 2.42 23.45 53.96
N VAL A 468 1.48 24.08 54.67
CA VAL A 468 0.22 24.59 54.12
C VAL A 468 0.29 26.10 54.07
N MET A 469 -0.17 26.67 52.95
CA MET A 469 -0.33 28.11 52.76
C MET A 469 -1.78 28.44 52.45
N PHE A 470 -2.27 29.48 53.11
CA PHE A 470 -3.45 30.23 52.69
C PHE A 470 -3.02 31.62 52.27
N ALA A 471 -3.49 32.07 51.10
CA ALA A 471 -3.30 33.42 50.61
C ALA A 471 -4.64 34.04 50.24
N ASP A 472 -5.04 35.14 50.88
CA ASP A 472 -6.34 35.78 50.68
C ASP A 472 -6.21 37.26 50.30
N VAL A 473 -7.18 37.79 49.56
CA VAL A 473 -7.20 39.18 49.09
C VAL A 473 -7.73 40.11 50.17
N ARG A 474 -6.92 41.08 50.59
CA ARG A 474 -7.31 42.06 51.60
C ARG A 474 -8.38 43.01 51.09
N GLY A 475 -9.46 43.13 51.85
CA GLY A 475 -10.54 44.08 51.54
C GLY A 475 -11.37 43.68 50.32
N PHE A 476 -11.36 42.40 49.93
CA PHE A 476 -12.11 41.91 48.77
C PHE A 476 -13.60 42.23 48.84
N THR A 477 -14.23 42.15 50.02
CA THR A 477 -15.65 42.51 50.18
C THR A 477 -15.92 43.95 49.70
N GLY A 478 -15.09 44.91 50.11
CA GLY A 478 -15.21 46.30 49.66
C GLY A 478 -14.90 46.47 48.17
N LEU A 479 -13.97 45.68 47.64
CA LEU A 479 -13.65 45.65 46.22
C LEU A 479 -14.83 45.13 45.37
N ALA A 480 -15.49 44.07 45.83
CA ALA A 480 -16.63 43.44 45.17
C ALA A 480 -17.91 44.29 45.24
N GLU A 481 -18.13 44.99 46.36
CA GLU A 481 -19.26 45.92 46.52
C GLU A 481 -19.08 47.20 45.68
N GLY A 482 -17.84 47.65 45.47
CA GLY A 482 -17.55 48.91 44.80
C GLY A 482 -17.45 48.86 43.27
N HIS A 483 -17.44 47.69 42.64
CA HIS A 483 -17.14 47.53 41.21
C HIS A 483 -18.06 46.55 40.48
N HIS A 484 -18.15 46.67 39.16
CA HIS A 484 -18.99 45.77 38.35
C HIS A 484 -18.47 44.32 38.40
N PRO A 485 -19.35 43.30 38.53
CA PRO A 485 -18.94 41.90 38.68
C PRO A 485 -17.99 41.38 37.59
N GLU A 486 -18.14 41.87 36.35
CA GLU A 486 -17.27 41.50 35.23
C GLU A 486 -15.82 42.02 35.36
N ILE A 487 -15.64 43.18 36.00
CA ILE A 487 -14.32 43.76 36.27
C ILE A 487 -13.66 42.98 37.40
N VAL A 488 -14.42 42.71 38.47
CA VAL A 488 -13.97 41.90 39.61
C VAL A 488 -13.59 40.50 39.14
N ALA A 489 -14.40 39.85 38.28
CA ALA A 489 -14.10 38.53 37.73
C ALA A 489 -12.80 38.52 36.89
N ARG A 490 -12.57 39.55 36.06
CA ARG A 490 -11.34 39.68 35.26
C ARG A 490 -10.11 39.91 36.14
N LEU A 491 -10.23 40.75 37.16
CA LEU A 491 -9.17 40.98 38.14
C LEU A 491 -8.87 39.68 38.89
N MET A 492 -9.89 39.02 39.45
CA MET A 492 -9.72 37.78 40.21
C MET A 492 -9.12 36.66 39.35
N HIS A 493 -9.53 36.54 38.09
CA HIS A 493 -8.90 35.58 37.18
C HIS A 493 -7.38 35.83 37.05
N ARG A 494 -6.96 37.09 36.93
CA ARG A 494 -5.54 37.44 36.84
C ARG A 494 -4.81 37.24 38.18
N VAL A 495 -5.40 37.67 39.30
CA VAL A 495 -4.84 37.47 40.64
C VAL A 495 -4.64 35.97 40.92
N PHE A 496 -5.67 35.14 40.68
CA PHE A 496 -5.56 33.70 40.84
C PHE A 496 -4.52 33.08 39.91
N SER A 497 -4.40 33.56 38.68
CA SER A 497 -3.39 33.08 37.74
C SER A 497 -1.96 33.36 38.24
N GLU A 498 -1.70 34.54 38.79
CA GLU A 498 -0.38 34.89 39.34
C GLU A 498 -0.08 34.15 40.64
N MET A 499 -1.06 34.02 41.54
CA MET A 499 -0.89 33.22 42.77
C MET A 499 -0.63 31.75 42.40
N ALA A 500 -1.40 31.18 41.48
CA ALA A 500 -1.20 29.81 40.99
C ALA A 500 0.19 29.62 40.35
N ALA A 501 0.62 30.54 39.50
CA ALA A 501 1.94 30.50 38.88
C ALA A 501 3.07 30.51 39.92
N SER A 502 2.92 31.30 40.99
CA SER A 502 3.88 31.32 42.11
C SER A 502 3.94 29.98 42.83
N VAL A 503 2.79 29.38 43.19
CA VAL A 503 2.75 28.06 43.85
C VAL A 503 3.44 27.00 42.99
N VAL A 504 3.07 26.91 41.70
CA VAL A 504 3.57 25.87 40.80
C VAL A 504 5.07 26.04 40.52
N SER A 505 5.55 27.27 40.34
CA SER A 505 6.98 27.54 40.07
C SER A 505 7.89 27.19 41.25
N HIS A 506 7.34 27.15 42.46
CA HIS A 506 8.05 26.75 43.68
C HIS A 506 7.67 25.34 44.14
N GLY A 507 7.22 24.46 43.24
CA GLY A 507 6.98 23.04 43.55
C GLY A 507 5.76 22.75 44.42
N GLY A 508 4.89 23.73 44.64
CA GLY A 508 3.68 23.55 45.43
C GLY A 508 2.54 22.90 44.65
N THR A 509 1.60 22.31 45.38
CA THR A 509 0.35 21.75 44.86
C THR A 509 -0.80 22.66 45.28
N ILE A 510 -1.53 23.21 44.31
CA ILE A 510 -2.75 23.97 44.57
C ILE A 510 -3.86 22.99 44.92
N ASP A 511 -4.44 23.13 46.10
CA ASP A 511 -5.57 22.31 46.54
C ASP A 511 -6.87 22.83 45.92
N LYS A 512 -7.22 24.08 46.26
CA LYS A 512 -8.44 24.73 45.77
C LYS A 512 -8.41 26.25 45.96
N PHE A 513 -9.28 26.91 45.21
CA PHE A 513 -9.69 28.29 45.43
C PHE A 513 -10.93 28.31 46.33
N ILE A 514 -10.95 29.14 47.38
CA ILE A 514 -12.06 29.26 48.33
C ILE A 514 -12.45 30.74 48.40
N GLY A 515 -13.50 31.14 47.68
CA GLY A 515 -13.82 32.56 47.56
C GLY A 515 -12.69 33.29 46.83
N ASP A 516 -12.08 34.26 47.49
CA ASP A 516 -10.91 35.05 47.10
C ASP A 516 -9.57 34.48 47.58
N ALA A 517 -9.59 33.40 48.36
CA ALA A 517 -8.40 32.75 48.90
C ALA A 517 -7.89 31.58 48.04
N VAL A 518 -6.58 31.36 48.08
CA VAL A 518 -5.88 30.18 47.55
C VAL A 518 -5.39 29.32 48.70
N MET A 519 -5.71 28.02 48.65
CA MET A 519 -5.09 27.01 49.51
C MET A 519 -4.10 26.18 48.71
N ALA A 520 -2.86 26.10 49.18
CA ALA A 520 -1.81 25.29 48.59
C ALA A 520 -1.00 24.55 49.66
N PHE A 521 -0.34 23.47 49.27
CA PHE A 521 0.57 22.75 50.14
C PHE A 521 1.80 22.20 49.40
N TRP A 522 2.86 21.95 50.15
CA TRP A 522 4.13 21.36 49.70
C TRP A 522 4.39 20.03 50.41
N ASN A 523 5.32 19.23 49.88
CA ASN A 523 5.62 17.85 50.33
C ASN A 523 4.49 16.83 50.09
N ALA A 524 3.63 17.12 49.11
CA ALA A 524 2.70 16.16 48.52
C ALA A 524 2.21 16.67 47.14
N PRO A 525 2.00 15.80 46.14
CA PRO A 525 2.16 14.34 46.19
C PRO A 525 3.63 13.89 46.11
N GLU A 526 4.55 14.77 45.70
CA GLU A 526 5.99 14.53 45.69
C GLU A 526 6.63 14.89 47.03
N ASP A 527 7.71 14.18 47.36
CA ASP A 527 8.53 14.48 48.53
C ASP A 527 9.41 15.70 48.25
N ASP A 528 9.40 16.65 49.18
CA ASP A 528 10.15 17.89 49.13
C ASP A 528 10.73 18.17 50.52
N PRO A 529 11.99 17.78 50.80
CA PRO A 529 12.62 18.01 52.10
C PRO A 529 12.74 19.50 52.49
N LEU A 530 12.65 20.41 51.53
CA LEU A 530 12.76 21.86 51.72
C LEU A 530 11.40 22.55 51.59
N HIS A 531 10.30 21.81 51.78
CA HIS A 531 8.93 22.28 51.59
C HIS A 531 8.58 23.58 52.33
N ALA A 532 9.12 23.81 53.52
CA ALA A 532 8.92 25.06 54.26
C ALA A 532 9.62 26.26 53.60
N LEU A 533 10.82 26.06 53.04
CA LEU A 533 11.58 27.07 52.32
C LEU A 533 10.90 27.43 51.00
N HIS A 534 10.46 26.42 50.24
CA HIS A 534 9.74 26.64 48.99
C HIS A 534 8.38 27.34 49.19
N ALA A 535 7.66 27.01 50.26
CA ALA A 535 6.45 27.73 50.64
C ALA A 535 6.73 29.20 50.95
N LEU A 536 7.78 29.50 51.72
CA LEU A 536 8.18 30.88 52.01
C LEU A 536 8.62 31.64 50.74
N ALA A 537 9.43 31.01 49.89
CA ALA A 537 9.85 31.59 48.61
C ALA A 537 8.65 31.90 47.71
N SER A 538 7.67 30.98 47.63
CA SER A 538 6.40 31.21 46.93
C SER A 538 5.64 32.39 47.52
N ALA A 539 5.55 32.52 48.84
CA ALA A 539 4.86 33.65 49.46
C ALA A 539 5.52 35.00 49.10
N GLN A 540 6.85 35.06 49.13
CA GLN A 540 7.60 36.25 48.74
C GLN A 540 7.42 36.56 47.24
N ASP A 541 7.41 35.54 46.39
CA ASP A 541 7.15 35.70 44.96
C ASP A 541 5.72 36.18 44.67
N MET A 542 4.71 35.66 45.37
CA MET A 542 3.33 36.15 45.28
C MET A 542 3.24 37.64 45.59
N ILE A 543 3.90 38.12 46.67
CA ILE A 543 3.91 39.54 47.00
C ILE A 543 4.55 40.38 45.88
N ARG A 544 5.66 39.92 45.30
CA ARG A 544 6.30 40.60 44.16
C ARG A 544 5.37 40.67 42.94
N ARG A 545 4.67 39.58 42.62
CA ARG A 545 3.70 39.51 41.52
C ARG A 545 2.50 40.43 41.75
N MET A 546 2.01 40.54 42.98
CA MET A 546 0.92 41.47 43.31
C MET A 546 1.36 42.93 43.13
N HIS A 547 2.61 43.28 43.45
CA HIS A 547 3.14 44.62 43.15
C HIS A 547 3.22 44.89 41.65
N GLN A 548 3.60 43.89 40.83
CA GLN A 548 3.61 44.03 39.37
C GLN A 548 2.21 44.17 38.77
N LEU A 549 1.18 43.66 39.46
CA LEU A 549 -0.22 43.78 39.07
C LEU A 549 -0.78 45.20 39.28
N ALA A 550 -0.07 46.09 39.97
CA ALA A 550 -0.52 47.46 40.23
C ALA A 550 -0.91 48.20 38.93
N ALA A 551 -0.09 48.10 37.87
CA ALA A 551 -0.37 48.73 36.58
C ALA A 551 -1.67 48.21 35.94
N TYR A 552 -1.95 46.91 36.07
CA TYR A 552 -3.19 46.31 35.57
C TYR A 552 -4.41 46.72 36.42
N CYS A 553 -4.22 46.95 37.72
CA CYS A 553 -5.26 47.51 38.58
C CYS A 553 -5.58 48.96 38.17
N ASP A 554 -4.55 49.76 37.86
CA ASP A 554 -4.71 51.14 37.38
C ASP A 554 -5.49 51.18 36.04
N GLU A 555 -5.19 50.28 35.10
CA GLU A 555 -5.93 50.14 33.84
C GLU A 555 -7.42 49.80 34.03
N LEU A 556 -7.73 48.97 35.02
CA LEU A 556 -9.10 48.58 35.35
C LEU A 556 -9.83 49.61 36.24
N GLY A 557 -9.13 50.65 36.71
CA GLY A 557 -9.67 51.66 37.61
C GLY A 557 -10.01 51.13 39.00
N VAL A 558 -9.30 50.09 39.47
CA VAL A 558 -9.53 49.42 40.76
C VAL A 558 -8.36 49.65 41.73
N PRO A 559 -8.59 49.65 43.06
CA PRO A 559 -7.51 49.76 44.04
C PRO A 559 -6.46 48.64 43.89
N HIS A 560 -5.20 48.94 44.21
CA HIS A 560 -4.12 47.94 44.18
C HIS A 560 -4.41 46.78 45.12
N VAL A 561 -4.36 45.57 44.57
CA VAL A 561 -4.62 44.33 45.31
C VAL A 561 -3.48 44.06 46.28
N LYS A 562 -3.84 43.80 47.54
CA LYS A 562 -2.93 43.32 48.59
C LYS A 562 -3.41 41.96 49.05
N ILE A 563 -2.48 41.10 49.44
CA ILE A 563 -2.80 39.76 49.95
C ILE A 563 -2.27 39.57 51.38
N GLY A 564 -3.00 38.78 52.18
CA GLY A 564 -2.54 38.20 53.42
C GLY A 564 -2.12 36.76 53.18
N ILE A 565 -0.97 36.34 53.70
CA ILE A 565 -0.46 34.98 53.55
C ILE A 565 -0.16 34.39 54.93
N GLY A 566 -0.77 33.24 55.23
CA GLY A 566 -0.49 32.44 56.42
C GLY A 566 0.14 31.11 56.07
N ILE A 567 1.25 30.76 56.73
CA ILE A 567 2.00 29.53 56.48
C ILE A 567 2.17 28.75 57.78
N GLU A 568 1.87 27.45 57.75
CA GLU A 568 2.12 26.54 58.87
C GLU A 568 2.66 25.19 58.38
N THR A 569 3.49 24.54 59.20
CA THR A 569 4.04 23.22 58.90
C THR A 569 3.61 22.20 59.95
N GLY A 570 3.18 21.02 59.52
CA GLY A 570 2.81 19.96 60.44
C GLY A 570 2.21 18.75 59.74
N TYR A 571 1.85 17.73 60.52
CA TYR A 571 1.25 16.51 59.98
C TYR A 571 -0.21 16.74 59.58
N ALA A 572 -0.54 16.37 58.34
CA ALA A 572 -1.90 16.31 57.81
C ALA A 572 -2.12 14.98 57.07
N LEU A 573 -3.37 14.59 56.91
CA LEU A 573 -3.76 13.47 56.07
C LEU A 573 -3.96 14.00 54.63
N VAL A 574 -3.15 13.54 53.69
CA VAL A 574 -3.19 13.98 52.28
C VAL A 574 -3.59 12.82 51.39
N GLY A 575 -4.58 13.04 50.52
CA GLY A 575 -5.12 11.99 49.68
C GLY A 575 -6.37 12.38 48.92
N ASN A 576 -6.97 11.38 48.27
CA ASN A 576 -8.26 11.54 47.60
C ASN A 576 -9.40 11.42 48.60
N PHE A 577 -10.11 12.52 48.84
CA PHE A 577 -11.29 12.55 49.72
C PHE A 577 -12.56 12.85 48.92
N GLY A 578 -13.71 12.32 49.35
CA GLY A 578 -15.01 12.57 48.72
C GLY A 578 -15.80 11.30 48.44
N SER A 579 -16.89 11.43 47.68
CA SER A 579 -17.73 10.29 47.27
C SER A 579 -17.19 9.63 46.00
N GLU A 580 -17.71 8.45 45.64
CA GLU A 580 -17.35 7.75 44.40
C GLU A 580 -17.52 8.63 43.15
N HIS A 581 -18.51 9.53 43.16
CA HIS A 581 -18.83 10.40 42.03
C HIS A 581 -18.12 11.75 42.05
N ARG A 582 -17.49 12.15 43.18
CA ARG A 582 -16.77 13.41 43.30
C ARG A 582 -15.66 13.30 44.35
N ARG A 583 -14.43 13.09 43.88
CA ARG A 583 -13.21 13.04 44.69
C ARG A 583 -12.39 14.30 44.47
N THR A 584 -11.69 14.75 45.51
CA THR A 584 -10.74 15.86 45.46
C THR A 584 -9.47 15.44 46.20
N TYR A 585 -8.33 15.60 45.55
CA TYR A 585 -7.04 15.44 46.20
C TYR A 585 -6.78 16.66 47.08
N THR A 586 -6.81 16.50 48.40
CA THR A 586 -6.77 17.62 49.37
C THR A 586 -6.06 17.18 50.65
N ALA A 587 -5.70 18.15 51.50
CA ALA A 587 -5.10 17.89 52.81
C ALA A 587 -6.12 18.17 53.93
N LEU A 588 -6.20 17.27 54.91
CA LEU A 588 -7.05 17.41 56.10
C LEU A 588 -6.21 17.28 57.37
N GLY A 589 -6.35 18.25 58.27
CA GLY A 589 -5.67 18.19 59.56
C GLY A 589 -5.64 19.52 60.28
N GLU A 590 -5.13 19.48 61.50
CA GLU A 590 -4.97 20.65 62.35
C GLU A 590 -4.09 21.73 61.70
N THR A 591 -3.01 21.35 61.01
CA THR A 591 -2.11 22.25 60.28
C THR A 591 -2.85 23.14 59.29
N VAL A 592 -3.83 22.58 58.57
CA VAL A 592 -4.63 23.31 57.58
C VAL A 592 -5.47 24.39 58.24
N VAL A 593 -6.07 24.07 59.39
CA VAL A 593 -6.88 25.01 60.18
C VAL A 593 -6.00 26.09 60.81
N LEU A 594 -4.79 25.76 61.24
CA LEU A 594 -3.84 26.74 61.78
C LEU A 594 -3.38 27.71 60.70
N ALA A 595 -2.98 27.22 59.51
CA ALA A 595 -2.54 28.07 58.41
C ALA A 595 -3.62 29.10 58.00
N SER A 596 -4.89 28.70 57.88
CA SER A 596 -5.97 29.63 57.53
C SER A 596 -6.24 30.67 58.62
N ARG A 597 -6.07 30.30 59.89
CA ARG A 597 -6.20 31.26 61.01
C ARG A 597 -5.02 32.22 61.09
N ILE A 598 -3.81 31.76 60.81
CA ILE A 598 -2.61 32.60 60.75
C ILE A 598 -2.76 33.63 59.63
N GLU A 599 -3.29 33.23 58.47
CA GLU A 599 -3.62 34.14 57.37
C GLU A 599 -4.57 35.26 57.85
N GLY A 600 -5.66 34.89 58.53
CA GLY A 600 -6.64 35.87 59.04
C GLY A 600 -6.08 36.87 60.07
N LEU A 601 -4.95 36.58 60.71
CA LEU A 601 -4.26 37.49 61.62
C LEU A 601 -3.35 38.49 60.90
N THR A 602 -3.06 38.29 59.61
CA THR A 602 -2.14 39.13 58.84
C THR A 602 -2.58 40.61 58.81
N ALA A 603 -3.90 40.85 58.81
CA ALA A 603 -4.48 42.19 58.88
C ALA A 603 -4.23 42.87 60.24
N GLN A 604 -4.40 42.13 61.35
CA GLN A 604 -4.22 42.64 62.71
C GLN A 604 -2.76 43.02 62.98
N TYR A 605 -1.81 42.22 62.49
CA TYR A 605 -0.38 42.45 62.67
C TYR A 605 0.23 43.40 61.63
N ASN A 606 -0.57 43.87 60.66
CA ASN A 606 -0.12 44.69 59.54
C ASN A 606 1.14 44.12 58.84
N ARG A 607 1.13 42.81 58.58
CA ARG A 607 2.20 42.08 57.90
C ARG A 607 1.61 41.26 56.77
N ALA A 608 2.23 41.27 55.59
CA ALA A 608 1.71 40.54 54.45
C ALA A 608 1.87 39.02 54.59
N ILE A 609 2.93 38.56 55.26
CA ILE A 609 3.24 37.15 55.47
C ILE A 609 3.36 36.90 56.98
N LEU A 610 2.60 35.93 57.49
CA LEU A 610 2.73 35.40 58.83
C LEU A 610 3.04 33.90 58.78
N ILE A 611 3.95 33.48 59.65
CA ILE A 611 4.48 32.12 59.73
C ILE A 611 4.26 31.59 61.14
N GLY A 612 3.72 30.39 61.24
CA GLY A 612 3.53 29.69 62.50
C GLY A 612 4.81 29.09 63.08
N GLU A 613 4.76 28.73 64.36
CA GLU A 613 5.90 28.26 65.15
C GLU A 613 6.61 27.05 64.52
N ALA A 614 5.85 26.05 64.06
CA ALA A 614 6.43 24.83 63.51
C ALA A 614 7.05 25.06 62.13
N CYS A 615 6.48 25.96 61.32
CA CYS A 615 7.10 26.38 60.06
C CYS A 615 8.38 27.20 60.30
N ALA A 616 8.38 28.11 61.27
CA ALA A 616 9.57 28.88 61.63
C ALA A 616 10.71 27.98 62.15
N ALA A 617 10.37 26.94 62.93
CA ALA A 617 11.32 25.92 63.36
C ALA A 617 11.90 25.12 62.19
N ALA A 618 11.07 24.74 61.21
CA ALA A 618 11.51 24.05 59.99
C ALA A 618 12.44 24.91 59.10
N LEU A 619 12.32 26.25 59.21
CA LEU A 619 13.20 27.22 58.54
C LEU A 619 14.46 27.58 59.36
N HIS A 620 14.68 26.93 60.51
CA HIS A 620 15.75 27.25 61.46
C HIS A 620 15.74 28.71 61.98
N GLY A 621 14.64 29.45 61.81
CA GLY A 621 14.49 30.83 62.29
C GLY A 621 15.36 31.88 61.59
N GLU A 622 16.18 31.52 60.61
CA GLU A 622 17.03 32.48 59.88
C GLU A 622 16.17 33.40 59.00
N GLY A 623 16.45 34.71 59.06
CA GLY A 623 15.70 35.70 58.28
C GLY A 623 14.28 36.00 58.77
N LEU A 624 13.85 35.49 59.92
CA LEU A 624 12.53 35.74 60.50
C LEU A 624 12.59 36.72 61.70
N GLU A 625 11.55 37.53 61.88
CA GLU A 625 11.29 38.35 63.06
C GLU A 625 10.14 37.75 63.90
N PRO A 626 10.32 37.56 65.23
CA PRO A 626 9.24 37.15 66.10
C PRO A 626 8.28 38.32 66.36
N LEU A 627 6.97 38.09 66.22
CA LEU A 627 5.91 39.09 66.41
C LEU A 627 5.14 38.93 67.72
N GLY A 628 5.55 37.97 68.54
CA GLY A 628 4.92 37.66 69.82
C GLY A 628 3.96 36.48 69.76
N GLU A 629 3.19 36.34 70.82
CA GLU A 629 2.40 35.17 71.14
C GLU A 629 0.89 35.52 71.08
N VAL A 630 0.11 34.75 70.32
CA VAL A 630 -1.33 35.00 70.11
C VAL A 630 -2.18 33.83 70.60
N GLN A 631 -3.24 34.15 71.34
CA GLN A 631 -4.25 33.15 71.68
C GLN A 631 -5.25 33.01 70.54
N ILE A 632 -5.23 31.86 69.87
CA ILE A 632 -6.16 31.58 68.78
C ILE A 632 -7.54 31.25 69.37
N ARG A 633 -8.59 31.89 68.84
CA ARG A 633 -9.99 31.69 69.24
C ARG A 633 -10.36 30.19 69.22
N GLY A 634 -10.82 29.68 70.36
CA GLY A 634 -11.18 28.26 70.55
C GLY A 634 -10.03 27.35 71.00
N ARG A 635 -8.88 27.88 71.44
CA ARG A 635 -7.77 27.11 72.04
C ARG A 635 -7.23 27.72 73.34
N GLN A 636 -6.68 26.84 74.18
CA GLN A 636 -5.95 27.20 75.40
C GLN A 636 -4.45 27.46 75.17
N ARG A 637 -3.88 26.98 74.05
CA ARG A 637 -2.45 27.12 73.74
C ARG A 637 -2.19 28.39 72.93
N VAL A 638 -1.17 29.13 73.35
CA VAL A 638 -0.67 30.34 72.69
C VAL A 638 0.26 29.93 71.53
N LEU A 639 0.13 30.57 70.37
CA LEU A 639 0.97 30.31 69.20
C LEU A 639 1.96 31.46 69.02
N ALA A 640 3.25 31.16 68.89
CA ALA A 640 4.25 32.14 68.48
C ALA A 640 4.13 32.43 66.98
N LEU A 641 4.06 33.71 66.62
CA LEU A 641 4.00 34.16 65.22
C LEU A 641 5.33 34.78 64.80
N TYR A 642 5.68 34.53 63.55
CA TYR A 642 6.88 35.05 62.90
C TYR A 642 6.50 35.74 61.59
N SER A 643 7.34 36.65 61.14
CA SER A 643 7.25 37.23 59.79
C SER A 643 8.64 37.31 59.17
N PRO A 644 8.78 37.27 57.83
CA PRO A 644 10.06 37.51 57.19
C PRO A 644 10.58 38.91 57.53
N ARG A 645 11.85 39.04 57.91
CA ARG A 645 12.48 40.34 58.15
C ARG A 645 12.36 41.18 56.90
N HIS A 646 12.00 42.44 57.07
CA HIS A 646 11.78 43.38 55.97
C HIS A 646 13.01 43.42 55.06
N MET A 647 12.88 42.89 53.84
CA MET A 647 13.90 43.05 52.79
C MET A 647 13.64 44.43 52.16
N PRO A 648 14.51 45.45 52.36
CA PRO A 648 14.34 46.72 51.68
C PRO A 648 14.44 46.48 50.15
N ALA A 649 13.55 47.14 49.40
CA ALA A 649 13.36 46.96 47.95
C ALA A 649 14.54 47.38 47.05
N ASN A 650 15.76 47.50 47.57
CA ASN A 650 16.97 47.85 46.82
C ASN A 650 18.15 46.99 47.28
N ARG A 651 18.29 45.80 46.69
CA ARG A 651 19.57 45.12 46.44
C ARG A 651 19.34 44.08 45.34
N VAL A 652 19.14 44.61 44.14
CA VAL A 652 19.55 43.94 42.90
C VAL A 652 20.82 44.70 42.48
N ASP A 653 21.85 43.94 42.12
CA ASP A 653 23.20 44.37 41.72
C ASP A 653 24.18 44.79 42.83
N SER A 654 24.85 43.80 43.42
CA SER A 654 26.32 43.73 43.46
C SER A 654 26.78 42.41 44.08
N ASP A 655 27.63 41.72 43.32
CA ASP A 655 28.58 40.66 43.70
C ASP A 655 28.13 39.19 43.68
N ALA A 656 28.83 38.48 42.76
CA ALA A 656 28.99 37.03 42.52
C ALA A 656 27.94 36.30 41.68
#